data_AF-A0A359EHH5-F1
#
_entry.id   AF-A0A359EHH5-F1
#
_cell.length_a   1.000
_cell.length_b   1.000
_cell.length_c   1.000
_cell.angle_alpha   90.00
_cell.angle_beta   90.00
_cell.angle_gamma   90.00
#
_symmetry.space_group_name_H-M   'P 1'
#
loop_
_entity.id
_entity.type
_entity.pdbx_description
1 polymer ?
#
loop_
_entity_poly.entity_id
_entity_poly.type
_entity_poly.pdbx_seq_one_letter_code
_entity_poly.pdbx_strand_id
1 'polypeptide(L)'
;MATEKYFQWQNPILCKTIYPMREAKLRDFLVFFNEIDLWATYKDKDVRDLQADIDAALKVKSQVLVQAFEAYNRQRAYFLAADMRTQADATSSLDAEEIGKINQVHGAFIKYLPSYDDVRKEENFVNSQLNQWKEHCRMLQQQVDQKERRLKNMRPDHPQQPGEAAELAAMQAKAQLANTEMDRLWAFVDAIAGIKDRRMAFDKEQKKVAARKEQIEQRLAELAKRLQPLTPKDAELSGTLQRLQSPPPLDDLRAYFSQPDAAAALRKQAPQVEQPLIDQVNQLHKALSDQLGYSAKPAAQLTTLQNHIYNWNSELRKLEKEAAKLETDLRNMPPSWAKRPEREARLGQIREVDGKIMALEVEKLKGFHAALELSTRPQAELEKDIHTLEAELAKIQQSIAEFQRETREIEAEAKALEAQSEGALEKFMTTYVPDKAITVKEVAIWQGEAYAASLVGKDQMALLEEAAQRFWAQPERYPLWLQYMIVHFSGMRYASAHGSWADPKDLLSRLQAPSIEAKIKALDDATVEKLCQEKIAAYESPNPATSPQLALAKEKDWKTRVSWNLPNIKSRGASTRRRGLTELSKDEFTYAIGRKSTQEVLGILLSVRNQFPDWAWRQIVKLTPLRVTEVTDPNWEDWTSDAQPESYSQESNTLRLILNEWRSNNTTLWREEHERSQELIVTRAVCNETAEHCQHLRGHNPPGGLTPKSKWYLGHEGARDIPGEPRPYYTRPTSQDDFTMGASILWLRFVDTEPNAWQIAKNVVTKAGVGLMPDKGSGWTYQGSDTITRSRKITGEKNQKVTQNQWLRWIHEATVIEVCETAEGQMVLTYETALPDDDRGTSSIGIFSKPLYWFLTDGKEDEYNRCFVGYVPEGQLPFENIARMLDWEKILQRPIQPAEIAAYKKVYPQIVH
;
A
#
# COMPACT_ATOMS: atom_id res chain seq x y z
N MET A 1 -1.85 39.35 11.59
CA MET A 1 -2.32 39.94 10.31
C MET A 1 -2.61 38.79 9.38
N ALA A 2 -3.71 38.81 8.62
CA ALA A 2 -3.98 37.75 7.65
C ALA A 2 -2.88 37.79 6.57
N THR A 3 -2.21 36.68 6.32
CA THR A 3 -1.16 36.60 5.30
C THR A 3 -1.78 36.89 3.93
N GLU A 4 -1.15 37.79 3.18
CA GLU A 4 -1.58 38.14 1.82
C GLU A 4 -1.52 36.90 0.91
N LYS A 5 -2.56 36.71 0.09
CA LYS A 5 -2.70 35.56 -0.81
C LYS A 5 -2.46 36.02 -2.24
N TYR A 6 -1.49 35.40 -2.89
CA TYR A 6 -1.09 35.69 -4.28
C TYR A 6 -1.56 34.60 -5.23
N PHE A 7 -1.57 33.34 -4.78
CA PHE A 7 -1.90 32.19 -5.61
C PHE A 7 -3.09 31.40 -5.08
N GLN A 8 -3.78 30.70 -5.99
CA GLN A 8 -5.00 29.96 -5.66
C GLN A 8 -4.77 28.92 -4.54
N TRP A 9 -3.66 28.19 -4.56
CA TRP A 9 -3.33 27.16 -3.56
C TRP A 9 -2.96 27.73 -2.17
N GLN A 10 -2.75 29.05 -2.03
CA GLN A 10 -2.56 29.71 -0.73
C GLN A 10 -3.89 29.99 -0.01
N ASN A 11 -5.00 30.01 -0.74
CA ASN A 11 -6.31 30.04 -0.11
C ASN A 11 -6.68 28.61 0.34
N PRO A 12 -6.87 28.34 1.65
CA PRO A 12 -7.09 26.97 2.13
C PRO A 12 -8.30 26.27 1.49
N ILE A 13 -9.35 27.03 1.18
CA ILE A 13 -10.58 26.50 0.56
C ILE A 13 -10.32 26.13 -0.89
N LEU A 14 -9.63 27.00 -1.64
CA LEU A 14 -9.23 26.70 -3.01
C LEU A 14 -8.21 25.58 -3.06
N CYS A 15 -7.24 25.53 -2.14
CA CYS A 15 -6.31 24.42 -2.03
C CYS A 15 -7.06 23.09 -1.90
N LYS A 16 -8.04 23.02 -0.99
CA LYS A 16 -8.83 21.80 -0.77
C LYS A 16 -9.71 21.42 -1.96
N THR A 17 -10.27 22.40 -2.69
CA THR A 17 -11.27 22.16 -3.76
C THR A 17 -10.66 22.06 -5.16
N ILE A 18 -9.53 22.74 -5.40
CA ILE A 18 -8.81 22.74 -6.67
C ILE A 18 -7.62 21.78 -6.65
N TYR A 19 -6.94 21.64 -5.50
CA TYR A 19 -5.70 20.86 -5.36
C TYR A 19 -5.85 19.71 -4.33
N PRO A 20 -6.82 18.79 -4.50
CA PRO A 20 -7.08 17.74 -3.52
C PRO A 20 -5.87 16.83 -3.27
N MET A 21 -4.93 16.73 -4.24
CA MET A 21 -3.73 15.88 -4.14
C MET A 21 -2.43 16.70 -4.02
N ARG A 22 -2.51 17.96 -3.55
CA ARG A 22 -1.38 18.90 -3.51
C ARG A 22 -0.13 18.30 -2.87
N GLU A 23 -0.26 17.85 -1.63
CA GLU A 23 0.87 17.32 -0.86
C GLU A 23 1.40 16.03 -1.48
N ALA A 24 0.51 15.13 -1.90
CA ALA A 24 0.90 13.87 -2.54
C ALA A 24 1.76 14.13 -3.79
N LYS A 25 1.33 15.04 -4.67
CA LYS A 25 2.07 15.36 -5.91
C LYS A 25 3.35 16.15 -5.72
N LEU A 26 3.47 16.92 -4.63
CA LEU A 26 4.74 17.50 -4.23
C LEU A 26 5.70 16.44 -3.65
N ARG A 27 5.19 15.47 -2.88
CA ARG A 27 5.98 14.33 -2.41
C ARG A 27 6.47 13.46 -3.57
N ASP A 28 5.62 13.17 -4.57
CA ASP A 28 6.02 12.43 -5.77
C ASP A 28 7.25 13.07 -6.45
N PHE A 29 7.26 14.40 -6.61
CA PHE A 29 8.41 15.14 -7.15
C PHE A 29 9.67 14.94 -6.30
N LEU A 30 9.58 15.13 -4.99
CA LEU A 30 10.73 14.98 -4.10
C LEU A 30 11.26 13.55 -4.11
N VAL A 31 10.37 12.56 -4.04
CA VAL A 31 10.72 11.13 -3.98
C VAL A 31 11.38 10.68 -5.28
N PHE A 32 10.77 10.92 -6.44
CA PHE A 32 11.32 10.45 -7.71
C PHE A 32 12.70 11.04 -8.00
N PHE A 33 12.90 12.34 -7.77
CA PHE A 33 14.23 12.95 -7.93
C PHE A 33 15.24 12.42 -6.92
N ASN A 34 14.82 12.16 -5.68
CA ASN A 34 15.68 11.55 -4.67
C ASN A 34 16.09 10.12 -5.02
N GLU A 35 15.20 9.31 -5.58
CA GLU A 35 15.51 7.96 -6.04
C GLU A 35 16.57 7.95 -7.13
N ILE A 36 16.49 8.89 -8.08
CA ILE A 36 17.50 9.08 -9.12
C ILE A 36 18.85 9.47 -8.48
N ASP A 37 18.85 10.44 -7.57
CA ASP A 37 20.06 10.92 -6.89
C ASP A 37 20.73 9.82 -6.06
N LEU A 38 19.93 9.06 -5.32
CA LEU A 38 20.38 7.90 -4.57
C LEU A 38 20.96 6.85 -5.50
N TRP A 39 20.26 6.47 -6.58
CA TRP A 39 20.80 5.45 -7.47
C TRP A 39 22.11 5.88 -8.12
N ALA A 40 22.21 7.12 -8.59
CA ALA A 40 23.46 7.68 -9.12
C ALA A 40 24.61 7.64 -8.09
N THR A 41 24.29 7.79 -6.80
CA THR A 41 25.27 7.73 -5.71
C THR A 41 25.68 6.29 -5.36
N TYR A 42 24.76 5.32 -5.46
CA TYR A 42 24.95 3.96 -4.94
C TYR A 42 25.39 2.94 -6.00
N LYS A 43 24.96 3.07 -7.25
CA LYS A 43 25.03 1.98 -8.26
C LYS A 43 26.42 1.39 -8.51
N ASP A 44 27.47 2.19 -8.34
CA ASP A 44 28.87 1.79 -8.57
C ASP A 44 29.63 1.43 -7.27
N LYS A 45 28.96 1.43 -6.12
CA LYS A 45 29.57 1.09 -4.82
C LYS A 45 29.60 -0.42 -4.58
N ASP A 46 30.53 -0.89 -3.75
CA ASP A 46 30.51 -2.24 -3.21
C ASP A 46 29.56 -2.31 -2.01
N VAL A 47 28.71 -3.34 -1.94
CA VAL A 47 27.77 -3.51 -0.83
C VAL A 47 28.47 -3.60 0.53
N ARG A 48 29.72 -4.06 0.57
CA ARG A 48 30.53 -4.15 1.79
C ARG A 48 30.88 -2.78 2.37
N ASP A 49 30.92 -1.75 1.53
CA ASP A 49 31.18 -0.37 1.95
C ASP A 49 29.91 0.32 2.47
N LEU A 50 28.75 -0.33 2.38
CA LEU A 50 27.43 0.19 2.76
C LEU A 50 26.93 -0.37 4.09
N GLN A 51 27.80 -0.97 4.91
CA GLN A 51 27.36 -1.64 6.15
C GLN A 51 26.61 -0.72 7.11
N ALA A 52 27.02 0.55 7.22
CA ALA A 52 26.32 1.53 8.06
C ALA A 52 24.89 1.81 7.56
N ASP A 53 24.70 1.92 6.24
CA ASP A 53 23.39 2.14 5.62
C ASP A 53 22.50 0.90 5.76
N ILE A 54 23.10 -0.28 5.61
CA ILE A 54 22.43 -1.58 5.85
C ILE A 54 21.95 -1.66 7.29
N ASP A 55 22.82 -1.41 8.27
CA ASP A 55 22.47 -1.50 9.69
C ASP A 55 21.37 -0.51 10.06
N ALA A 56 21.45 0.73 9.54
CA ALA A 56 20.41 1.74 9.71
C ALA A 56 19.07 1.28 9.11
N ALA A 57 19.08 0.75 7.88
CA ALA A 57 17.88 0.26 7.22
C ALA A 57 17.26 -0.95 7.94
N LEU A 58 18.07 -1.91 8.37
CA LEU A 58 17.60 -3.08 9.14
C LEU A 58 16.99 -2.66 10.49
N LYS A 59 17.55 -1.64 11.14
CA LYS A 59 16.98 -1.05 12.35
C LYS A 59 15.62 -0.42 12.07
N VAL A 60 15.47 0.37 11.00
CA VAL A 60 14.19 0.98 10.62
C VAL A 60 13.16 -0.10 10.27
N LYS A 61 13.52 -1.11 9.46
CA LYS A 61 12.61 -2.23 9.13
C LYS A 61 12.17 -2.98 10.39
N SER A 62 13.08 -3.23 11.34
CA SER A 62 12.72 -3.84 12.62
C SER A 62 11.80 -2.96 13.46
N GLN A 63 12.01 -1.63 13.47
CA GLN A 63 11.11 -0.70 14.15
C GLN A 63 9.70 -0.68 13.53
N VAL A 64 9.60 -0.74 12.19
CA VAL A 64 8.30 -0.85 11.51
C VAL A 64 7.57 -2.12 11.92
N LEU A 65 8.29 -3.25 12.01
CA LEU A 65 7.72 -4.51 12.50
C LEU A 65 7.24 -4.41 13.95
N VAL A 66 8.03 -3.79 14.83
CA VAL A 66 7.64 -3.52 16.22
C VAL A 66 6.37 -2.68 16.26
N GLN A 67 6.32 -1.57 15.51
CA GLN A 67 5.14 -0.70 15.47
C GLN A 67 3.90 -1.42 14.94
N ALA A 68 4.03 -2.22 13.88
CA ALA A 68 2.92 -3.00 13.34
C ALA A 68 2.39 -4.02 14.37
N PHE A 69 3.29 -4.72 15.07
CA PHE A 69 2.91 -5.68 16.10
C PHE A 69 2.30 -5.00 17.34
N GLU A 70 2.84 -3.86 17.76
CA GLU A 70 2.27 -3.03 18.83
C GLU A 70 0.89 -2.48 18.46
N ALA A 71 0.71 -2.00 17.22
CA ALA A 71 -0.57 -1.52 16.72
C ALA A 71 -1.61 -2.66 16.73
N TYR A 72 -1.23 -3.83 16.24
CA TYR A 72 -2.08 -5.03 16.29
C TYR A 72 -2.47 -5.38 17.73
N ASN A 73 -1.50 -5.47 18.66
CA ASN A 73 -1.77 -5.80 20.05
C ASN A 73 -2.65 -4.73 20.74
N ARG A 74 -2.44 -3.45 20.42
CA ARG A 74 -3.23 -2.33 20.94
C ARG A 74 -4.68 -2.39 20.49
N GLN A 75 -4.94 -2.56 19.19
CA GLN A 75 -6.31 -2.65 18.68
C GLN A 75 -6.99 -3.93 19.17
N ARG A 76 -6.27 -5.05 19.17
CA ARG A 76 -6.76 -6.31 19.73
C ARG A 76 -7.14 -6.17 21.20
N ALA A 77 -6.33 -5.50 22.01
CA ALA A 77 -6.63 -5.25 23.42
C ALA A 77 -7.85 -4.32 23.59
N TYR A 78 -7.97 -3.28 22.75
CA TYR A 78 -9.12 -2.38 22.74
C TYR A 78 -10.44 -3.13 22.53
N PHE A 79 -10.54 -3.93 21.47
CA PHE A 79 -11.76 -4.67 21.15
C PHE A 79 -12.06 -5.84 22.10
N LEU A 80 -11.08 -6.28 22.90
CA LEU A 80 -11.26 -7.28 23.95
C LEU A 80 -11.64 -6.66 25.31
N ALA A 81 -11.73 -5.33 25.41
CA ALA A 81 -12.23 -4.67 26.61
C ALA A 81 -13.76 -4.76 26.70
N ALA A 82 -14.27 -5.13 27.88
CA ALA A 82 -15.68 -5.47 28.09
C ALA A 82 -16.64 -4.27 28.16
N ASP A 83 -16.17 -3.07 28.52
CA ASP A 83 -17.02 -1.87 28.59
C ASP A 83 -16.24 -0.61 28.23
N MET A 84 -16.67 0.06 27.16
CA MET A 84 -16.09 1.32 26.70
C MET A 84 -16.26 2.49 27.67
N ARG A 85 -17.22 2.43 28.59
CA ARG A 85 -17.41 3.46 29.62
C ARG A 85 -16.25 3.55 30.60
N THR A 86 -15.47 2.48 30.74
CA THR A 86 -14.27 2.48 31.61
C THR A 86 -13.08 3.21 30.99
N GLN A 87 -13.14 3.55 29.70
CA GLN A 87 -12.10 4.27 28.97
C GLN A 87 -12.47 5.73 28.63
N ALA A 88 -13.71 6.16 28.94
CA ALA A 88 -14.16 7.53 28.72
C ALA A 88 -13.89 8.38 29.97
N ASP A 89 -13.46 9.64 29.78
CA ASP A 89 -13.35 10.59 30.89
C ASP A 89 -14.70 10.75 31.60
N ALA A 90 -14.68 10.75 32.94
CA ALA A 90 -15.87 10.84 33.80
C ALA A 90 -16.75 12.09 33.58
N THR A 91 -16.30 13.03 32.75
CA THR A 91 -16.96 14.29 32.38
C THR A 91 -17.68 14.24 31.03
N SER A 92 -17.58 13.16 30.26
CA SER A 92 -18.18 13.05 28.92
C SER A 92 -19.62 12.54 28.96
N SER A 93 -20.59 13.36 28.54
CA SER A 93 -21.99 12.94 28.36
C SER A 93 -22.14 12.14 27.07
N LEU A 94 -21.79 10.84 27.11
CA LEU A 94 -21.89 9.95 25.96
C LEU A 94 -23.33 9.43 25.78
N ASP A 95 -23.79 9.29 24.54
CA ASP A 95 -25.10 8.73 24.20
C ASP A 95 -25.17 7.26 24.64
N ALA A 96 -26.05 6.96 25.61
CA ALA A 96 -26.11 5.64 26.24
C ALA A 96 -26.56 4.52 25.29
N GLU A 97 -27.38 4.85 24.27
CA GLU A 97 -27.83 3.91 23.25
C GLU A 97 -26.68 3.54 22.31
N GLU A 98 -25.93 4.52 21.82
CA GLU A 98 -24.80 4.29 20.92
C GLU A 98 -23.67 3.50 21.60
N ILE A 99 -23.35 3.83 22.86
CA ILE A 99 -22.41 3.03 23.66
C ILE A 99 -22.89 1.58 23.82
N GLY A 100 -24.20 1.36 23.93
CA GLY A 100 -24.78 0.02 23.94
C GLY A 100 -24.48 -0.77 22.67
N LYS A 101 -24.52 -0.13 21.50
CA LYS A 101 -24.18 -0.75 20.21
C LYS A 101 -22.68 -1.02 20.08
N ILE A 102 -21.83 -0.09 20.51
CA ILE A 102 -20.37 -0.29 20.55
C ILE A 102 -20.02 -1.49 21.44
N ASN A 103 -20.62 -1.58 22.64
CA ASN A 103 -20.41 -2.70 23.54
C ASN A 103 -20.89 -4.04 22.96
N GLN A 104 -21.89 -4.05 22.06
CA GLN A 104 -22.28 -5.28 21.33
C GLN A 104 -21.19 -5.73 20.34
N VAL A 105 -20.57 -4.79 19.62
CA VAL A 105 -19.42 -5.08 18.75
C VAL A 105 -18.29 -5.69 19.58
N HIS A 106 -17.87 -5.03 20.66
CA HIS A 106 -16.87 -5.55 21.59
C HIS A 106 -17.24 -6.95 22.15
N GLY A 107 -18.50 -7.16 22.51
CA GLY A 107 -19.00 -8.47 22.95
C GLY A 107 -18.81 -9.57 21.91
N ALA A 108 -18.97 -9.26 20.61
CA ALA A 108 -18.66 -10.19 19.53
C ALA A 108 -17.15 -10.48 19.45
N PHE A 109 -16.29 -9.47 19.57
CA PHE A 109 -14.84 -9.65 19.60
C PHE A 109 -14.39 -10.53 20.78
N ILE A 110 -14.87 -10.25 21.99
CA ILE A 110 -14.58 -11.04 23.19
C ILE A 110 -14.98 -12.50 23.02
N LYS A 111 -16.14 -12.74 22.41
CA LYS A 111 -16.68 -14.09 22.22
C LYS A 111 -15.90 -14.90 21.18
N TYR A 112 -15.52 -14.29 20.05
CA TYR A 112 -15.04 -15.03 18.88
C TYR A 112 -13.54 -14.86 18.61
N LEU A 113 -12.97 -13.66 18.78
CA LEU A 113 -11.59 -13.37 18.41
C LEU A 113 -10.56 -14.27 19.12
N PRO A 114 -10.66 -14.57 20.43
CA PRO A 114 -9.70 -15.45 21.11
C PRO A 114 -9.66 -16.89 20.59
N SER A 115 -10.71 -17.34 19.87
CA SER A 115 -10.79 -18.70 19.33
C SER A 115 -10.11 -18.86 17.97
N TYR A 116 -9.70 -17.76 17.33
CA TYR A 116 -9.04 -17.83 16.04
C TYR A 116 -7.53 -18.04 16.21
N ASP A 117 -7.05 -19.11 15.60
CA ASP A 117 -5.65 -19.53 15.54
C ASP A 117 -4.95 -19.08 14.24
N ASP A 118 -5.74 -18.65 13.26
CA ASP A 118 -5.32 -18.27 11.92
C ASP A 118 -5.66 -16.79 11.67
N VAL A 119 -4.63 -15.99 11.39
CA VAL A 119 -4.76 -14.55 11.15
C VAL A 119 -5.74 -14.21 10.02
N ARG A 120 -5.96 -15.11 9.06
CA ARG A 120 -6.96 -14.93 7.99
C ARG A 120 -8.39 -15.01 8.50
N LYS A 121 -8.64 -15.85 9.51
CA LYS A 121 -9.97 -15.93 10.15
C LYS A 121 -10.23 -14.67 10.98
N GLU A 122 -9.20 -14.18 11.68
CA GLU A 122 -9.28 -12.89 12.38
C GLU A 122 -9.60 -11.75 11.41
N GLU A 123 -8.83 -11.60 10.33
CA GLU A 123 -9.05 -10.59 9.29
C GLU A 123 -10.47 -10.64 8.72
N ASN A 124 -10.95 -11.83 8.34
CA ASN A 124 -12.30 -12.00 7.81
C ASN A 124 -13.37 -11.60 8.82
N PHE A 125 -13.16 -11.95 10.10
CA PHE A 125 -14.07 -11.57 11.18
C PHE A 125 -14.09 -10.06 11.41
N VAL A 126 -12.92 -9.42 11.52
CA VAL A 126 -12.81 -7.96 11.70
C VAL A 126 -13.44 -7.22 10.53
N ASN A 127 -13.17 -7.64 9.30
CA ASN A 127 -13.80 -7.08 8.10
C ASN A 127 -15.33 -7.24 8.10
N SER A 128 -15.85 -8.38 8.58
CA SER A 128 -17.29 -8.57 8.74
C SER A 128 -17.88 -7.58 9.75
N GLN A 129 -17.20 -7.34 10.89
CA GLN A 129 -17.65 -6.35 11.87
C GLN A 129 -17.58 -4.93 11.30
N LEU A 130 -16.50 -4.57 10.60
CA LEU A 130 -16.34 -3.29 9.92
C LEU A 130 -17.47 -3.03 8.91
N ASN A 131 -17.83 -4.02 8.10
CA ASN A 131 -18.90 -3.85 7.10
C ASN A 131 -20.29 -3.68 7.75
N GLN A 132 -20.57 -4.41 8.84
CA GLN A 132 -21.80 -4.23 9.60
C GLN A 132 -21.85 -2.83 10.25
N TRP A 133 -20.73 -2.35 10.79
CA TRP A 133 -20.64 -1.04 11.43
C TRP A 133 -20.70 0.12 10.43
N LYS A 134 -20.06 -0.02 9.26
CA LYS A 134 -20.18 0.94 8.14
C LYS A 134 -21.62 1.22 7.76
N GLU A 135 -22.45 0.19 7.71
CA GLU A 135 -23.88 0.33 7.41
C GLU A 135 -24.62 1.11 8.49
N HIS A 136 -24.29 0.88 9.77
CA HIS A 136 -24.84 1.65 10.89
C HIS A 136 -24.41 3.14 10.82
N CYS A 137 -23.13 3.43 10.58
CA CYS A 137 -22.65 4.80 10.36
C CYS A 137 -23.35 5.48 9.17
N ARG A 138 -23.54 4.76 8.06
CA ARG A 138 -24.27 5.25 6.88
C ARG A 138 -25.71 5.64 7.23
N MET A 139 -26.40 4.81 8.00
CA MET A 139 -27.77 5.08 8.44
C MET A 139 -27.85 6.31 9.36
N LEU A 140 -26.90 6.48 10.29
CA LEU A 140 -26.81 7.68 11.13
C LEU A 140 -26.54 8.94 10.31
N GLN A 141 -25.61 8.89 9.36
CA GLN A 141 -25.32 10.03 8.49
C GLN A 141 -26.54 10.41 7.64
N GLN A 142 -27.29 9.43 7.13
CA GLN A 142 -28.53 9.73 6.40
C GLN A 142 -29.57 10.45 7.27
N GLN A 143 -29.68 10.09 8.56
CA GLN A 143 -30.56 10.80 9.49
C GLN A 143 -30.08 12.23 9.74
N VAL A 144 -28.77 12.43 9.92
CA VAL A 144 -28.14 13.75 10.02
C VAL A 144 -28.45 14.59 8.78
N ASP A 145 -28.20 14.09 7.57
CA ASP A 145 -28.45 14.80 6.31
C ASP A 145 -29.93 15.15 6.13
N GLN A 146 -30.84 14.25 6.52
CA GLN A 146 -32.29 14.51 6.50
C GLN A 146 -32.66 15.65 7.46
N LYS A 147 -32.09 15.63 8.67
CA LYS A 147 -32.33 16.65 9.70
C LYS A 147 -31.73 18.00 9.32
N GLU A 148 -30.51 18.03 8.77
CA GLU A 148 -29.85 19.22 8.23
C GLU A 148 -30.68 19.85 7.10
N ARG A 149 -31.16 19.04 6.14
CA ARG A 149 -32.06 19.52 5.07
C ARG A 149 -33.35 20.11 5.64
N ARG A 150 -33.94 19.46 6.65
CA ARG A 150 -35.16 19.96 7.29
C ARG A 150 -34.92 21.29 8.00
N LEU A 151 -33.80 21.42 8.72
CA LEU A 151 -33.42 22.66 9.41
C LEU A 151 -33.14 23.78 8.39
N LYS A 152 -32.44 23.46 7.30
CA LYS A 152 -32.14 24.40 6.20
C LYS A 152 -33.41 24.94 5.54
N ASN A 153 -34.44 24.11 5.40
CA ASN A 153 -35.72 24.50 4.82
C ASN A 153 -36.69 25.13 5.86
N MET A 154 -36.28 25.25 7.11
CA MET A 154 -37.09 25.84 8.19
C MET A 154 -36.80 27.34 8.30
N ARG A 155 -37.84 28.15 8.49
CA ARG A 155 -37.65 29.59 8.71
C ARG A 155 -36.92 29.84 10.04
N PRO A 156 -36.04 30.86 10.13
CA PRO A 156 -35.31 31.17 11.36
C PRO A 156 -36.20 31.52 12.57
N ASP A 157 -37.42 32.02 12.33
CA ASP A 157 -38.42 32.40 13.34
C ASP A 157 -39.37 31.25 13.74
N HIS A 158 -39.17 30.04 13.20
CA HIS A 158 -40.06 28.91 13.44
C HIS A 158 -39.94 28.38 14.90
N PRO A 159 -41.04 28.19 15.65
CA PRO A 159 -40.99 27.81 17.07
C PRO A 159 -40.26 26.50 17.39
N GLN A 160 -40.19 25.58 16.42
CA GLN A 160 -39.49 24.29 16.58
C GLN A 160 -38.01 24.32 16.19
N GLN A 161 -37.51 25.42 15.60
CA GLN A 161 -36.13 25.51 15.11
C GLN A 161 -35.09 25.24 16.21
N PRO A 162 -35.21 25.80 17.44
CA PRO A 162 -34.23 25.52 18.49
C PRO A 162 -34.22 24.05 18.94
N GLY A 163 -35.39 23.40 18.96
CA GLY A 163 -35.51 21.98 19.29
C GLY A 163 -34.89 21.09 18.20
N GLU A 164 -35.18 21.36 16.93
CA GLU A 164 -34.62 20.61 15.81
C GLU A 164 -33.09 20.81 15.68
N ALA A 165 -32.58 22.00 16.00
CA ALA A 165 -31.14 22.27 16.05
C ALA A 165 -30.45 21.51 17.18
N ALA A 166 -31.06 21.43 18.37
CA ALA A 166 -30.54 20.65 19.49
C ALA A 166 -30.53 19.15 19.19
N GLU A 167 -31.58 18.64 18.54
CA GLU A 167 -31.64 17.24 18.08
C GLU A 167 -30.60 16.94 17.00
N LEU A 168 -30.39 17.84 16.04
CA LEU A 168 -29.32 17.70 15.04
C LEU A 168 -27.94 17.63 15.71
N ALA A 169 -27.67 18.52 16.67
CA ALA A 169 -26.40 18.50 17.40
C ALA A 169 -26.19 17.17 18.16
N ALA A 170 -27.25 16.63 18.78
CA ALA A 170 -27.19 15.32 19.44
C ALA A 170 -26.95 14.18 18.43
N MET A 171 -27.60 14.21 17.26
CA MET A 171 -27.37 13.22 16.19
C MET A 171 -25.96 13.31 15.61
N GLN A 172 -25.43 14.52 15.42
CA GLN A 172 -24.05 14.74 14.96
C GLN A 172 -23.03 14.21 15.98
N ALA A 173 -23.26 14.43 17.28
CA ALA A 173 -22.42 13.86 18.34
C ALA A 173 -22.47 12.31 18.34
N LYS A 174 -23.66 11.72 18.15
CA LYS A 174 -23.83 10.26 18.00
C LYS A 174 -23.11 9.70 16.78
N ALA A 175 -23.24 10.37 15.63
CA ALA A 175 -22.54 10.00 14.40
C ALA A 175 -21.03 10.12 14.55
N GLN A 176 -20.52 11.14 15.24
CA GLN A 176 -19.10 11.30 15.53
C GLN A 176 -18.56 10.16 16.40
N LEU A 177 -19.30 9.75 17.42
CA LEU A 177 -18.94 8.60 18.25
C LEU A 177 -18.89 7.30 17.43
N ALA A 178 -19.91 7.05 16.61
CA ALA A 178 -19.96 5.88 15.74
C ALA A 178 -18.82 5.87 14.71
N ASN A 179 -18.50 7.03 14.12
CA ASN A 179 -17.39 7.16 13.18
C ASN A 179 -16.03 6.93 13.87
N THR A 180 -15.86 7.39 15.12
CA THR A 180 -14.65 7.10 15.90
C THR A 180 -14.44 5.59 16.07
N GLU A 181 -15.51 4.85 16.33
CA GLU A 181 -15.46 3.39 16.42
C GLU A 181 -15.20 2.73 15.05
N MET A 182 -15.74 3.30 13.97
CA MET A 182 -15.42 2.86 12.61
C MET A 182 -13.93 3.05 12.28
N ASP A 183 -13.34 4.17 12.68
CA ASP A 183 -11.92 4.45 12.51
C ASP A 183 -11.05 3.44 13.30
N ARG A 184 -11.51 3.01 14.49
CA ARG A 184 -10.86 1.93 15.25
C ARG A 184 -10.91 0.59 14.53
N LEU A 185 -12.06 0.23 13.94
CA LEU A 185 -12.20 -0.99 13.16
C LEU A 185 -11.31 -0.96 11.91
N TRP A 186 -11.25 0.16 11.19
CA TRP A 186 -10.31 0.36 10.09
C TRP A 186 -8.86 0.20 10.54
N ALA A 187 -8.47 0.87 11.63
CA ALA A 187 -7.13 0.75 12.18
C ALA A 187 -6.78 -0.69 12.58
N PHE A 188 -7.76 -1.50 13.01
CA PHE A 188 -7.52 -2.90 13.30
C PHE A 188 -7.34 -3.75 12.04
N VAL A 189 -8.12 -3.51 10.98
CA VAL A 189 -7.91 -4.13 9.67
C VAL A 189 -6.51 -3.83 9.15
N ASP A 190 -6.10 -2.56 9.19
CA ASP A 190 -4.76 -2.14 8.77
C ASP A 190 -3.65 -2.79 9.61
N ALA A 191 -3.85 -2.87 10.93
CA ALA A 191 -2.90 -3.51 11.83
C ALA A 191 -2.76 -5.02 11.57
N ILE A 192 -3.87 -5.72 11.28
CA ILE A 192 -3.84 -7.13 10.88
C ILE A 192 -3.11 -7.29 9.53
N ALA A 193 -3.42 -6.46 8.55
CA ALA A 193 -2.75 -6.47 7.25
C ALA A 193 -1.23 -6.29 7.40
N GLY A 194 -0.79 -5.40 8.30
CA GLY A 194 0.63 -5.16 8.60
C GLY A 194 1.37 -6.36 9.20
N ILE A 195 0.68 -7.32 9.82
CA ILE A 195 1.30 -8.50 10.45
C ILE A 195 0.98 -9.83 9.75
N LYS A 196 0.01 -9.86 8.83
CA LYS A 196 -0.59 -11.07 8.28
C LYS A 196 0.41 -12.04 7.65
N ASP A 197 1.20 -11.59 6.69
CA ASP A 197 2.14 -12.45 5.96
C ASP A 197 3.20 -13.02 6.90
N ARG A 198 3.66 -12.21 7.84
CA ARG A 198 4.64 -12.60 8.84
C ARG A 198 4.05 -13.60 9.83
N ARG A 199 2.81 -13.41 10.26
CA ARG A 199 2.11 -14.38 11.10
C ARG A 199 1.90 -15.71 10.37
N MET A 200 1.52 -15.68 9.09
CA MET A 200 1.41 -16.89 8.27
C MET A 200 2.75 -17.62 8.10
N ALA A 201 3.85 -16.89 7.93
CA ALA A 201 5.19 -17.47 7.88
C ALA A 201 5.56 -18.13 9.22
N PHE A 202 5.28 -17.48 10.35
CA PHE A 202 5.47 -18.06 11.67
C PHE A 202 4.66 -19.35 11.85
N ASP A 203 3.37 -19.34 11.51
CA ASP A 203 2.49 -20.50 11.62
C ASP A 203 2.99 -21.67 10.75
N LYS A 204 3.57 -21.38 9.58
CA LYS A 204 4.20 -22.38 8.71
C LYS A 204 5.45 -23.00 9.35
N GLU A 205 6.31 -22.19 9.97
CA GLU A 205 7.48 -22.70 10.70
C GLU A 205 7.07 -23.52 11.92
N GLN A 206 6.06 -23.08 12.67
CA GLN A 206 5.51 -23.86 13.79
C GLN A 206 4.97 -25.22 13.35
N LYS A 207 4.30 -25.29 12.19
CA LYS A 207 3.86 -26.59 11.62
C LYS A 207 5.03 -27.50 11.26
N LYS A 208 6.13 -26.96 10.73
CA LYS A 208 7.35 -27.77 10.48
C LYS A 208 7.97 -28.27 11.77
N VAL A 209 8.06 -27.42 12.79
CA VAL A 209 8.55 -27.81 14.12
C VAL A 209 7.67 -28.90 14.72
N ALA A 210 6.35 -28.77 14.65
CA ALA A 210 5.40 -29.78 15.13
C ALA A 210 5.58 -31.12 14.41
N ALA A 211 5.67 -31.12 13.07
CA ALA A 211 5.91 -32.33 12.29
C ALA A 211 7.27 -32.98 12.63
N ARG A 212 8.30 -32.16 12.90
CA ARG A 212 9.61 -32.68 13.31
C ARG A 212 9.58 -33.30 14.71
N LYS A 213 8.84 -32.71 15.65
CA LYS A 213 8.62 -33.29 16.98
C LYS A 213 7.93 -34.64 16.89
N GLU A 214 6.89 -34.77 16.06
CA GLU A 214 6.21 -36.05 15.84
C GLU A 214 7.15 -37.13 15.29
N GLN A 215 8.02 -36.78 14.33
CA GLN A 215 9.04 -37.70 13.81
C GLN A 215 10.05 -38.13 14.89
N ILE A 216 10.46 -37.20 15.75
CA ILE A 216 11.36 -37.48 16.87
C ILE A 216 10.72 -38.45 17.86
N GLU A 217 9.47 -38.22 18.24
CA GLU A 217 8.73 -39.12 19.15
C GLU A 217 8.61 -40.54 18.58
N GLN A 218 8.30 -40.67 17.28
CA GLN A 218 8.25 -41.95 16.59
C GLN A 218 9.60 -42.68 16.61
N ARG A 219 10.70 -41.95 16.36
CA ARG A 219 12.06 -42.52 16.32
C ARG A 219 12.55 -42.94 17.71
N LEU A 220 12.25 -42.15 18.76
CA LEU A 220 12.55 -42.53 20.15
C LEU A 220 11.79 -43.81 20.54
N ALA A 221 10.52 -43.93 20.17
CA ALA A 221 9.73 -45.14 20.42
C ALA A 221 10.32 -46.37 19.69
N GLU A 222 10.82 -46.21 18.47
CA GLU A 222 11.48 -47.29 17.73
C GLU A 222 12.79 -47.72 18.37
N LEU A 223 13.64 -46.77 18.78
CA LEU A 223 14.90 -47.06 19.46
C LEU A 223 14.67 -47.77 20.80
N ALA A 224 13.67 -47.34 21.57
CA ALA A 224 13.28 -48.03 22.80
C ALA A 224 12.89 -49.50 22.54
N LYS A 225 12.15 -49.77 21.46
CA LYS A 225 11.78 -51.14 21.05
C LYS A 225 12.98 -52.00 20.65
N ARG A 226 14.00 -51.40 20.03
CA ARG A 226 15.25 -52.10 19.65
C ARG A 226 16.17 -52.36 20.84
N LEU A 227 16.22 -51.45 21.81
CA LEU A 227 16.99 -51.62 23.05
C LEU A 227 16.38 -52.68 23.98
N GLN A 228 15.04 -52.77 24.04
CA GLN A 228 14.32 -53.66 24.94
C GLN A 228 14.81 -55.13 24.96
N PRO A 229 15.04 -55.82 23.83
CA PRO A 229 15.55 -57.20 23.83
C PRO A 229 17.06 -57.33 24.04
N LEU A 230 17.84 -56.26 23.83
CA LEU A 230 19.31 -56.32 23.91
C LEU A 230 19.82 -56.26 25.35
N THR A 231 19.19 -55.45 26.21
CA THR A 231 19.61 -55.30 27.61
C THR A 231 19.55 -56.61 28.41
N PRO A 232 18.47 -57.42 28.33
CA PRO A 232 18.45 -58.73 28.98
C PRO A 232 19.46 -59.72 28.39
N LYS A 233 19.69 -59.65 27.07
CA LYS A 233 20.65 -60.53 26.37
C LYS A 233 22.10 -60.22 26.77
N ASP A 234 22.44 -58.95 26.94
CA ASP A 234 23.74 -58.51 27.48
C ASP A 234 23.99 -59.07 28.89
N ALA A 235 22.98 -58.99 29.78
CA ALA A 235 23.06 -59.53 31.13
C ALA A 235 23.22 -61.07 31.14
N GLU A 236 22.50 -61.77 30.26
CA GLU A 236 22.59 -63.23 30.12
C GLU A 236 23.97 -63.69 29.65
N LEU A 237 24.50 -63.06 28.59
CA LEU A 237 25.82 -63.39 28.05
C LEU A 237 26.94 -63.02 29.02
N SER A 238 26.86 -61.85 29.66
CA SER A 238 27.83 -61.42 30.68
C SER A 238 27.87 -62.39 31.86
N GLY A 239 26.72 -62.81 32.38
CA GLY A 239 26.66 -63.78 33.47
C GLY A 239 27.19 -65.15 33.06
N THR A 240 26.96 -65.58 31.82
CA THR A 240 27.48 -66.86 31.30
C THR A 240 28.99 -66.82 31.12
N LEU A 241 29.52 -65.73 30.57
CA LEU A 241 30.95 -65.51 30.44
C LEU A 241 31.64 -65.50 31.81
N GLN A 242 31.07 -64.79 32.80
CA GLN A 242 31.60 -64.75 34.16
C GLN A 242 31.65 -66.15 34.80
N ARG A 243 30.62 -66.98 34.61
CA ARG A 243 30.59 -68.35 35.11
C ARG A 243 31.66 -69.25 34.49
N LEU A 244 31.98 -69.05 33.21
CA LEU A 244 33.03 -69.81 32.52
C LEU A 244 34.43 -69.34 32.93
N GLN A 245 34.62 -68.04 33.13
CA GLN A 245 35.91 -67.46 33.53
C GLN A 245 36.23 -67.68 35.02
N SER A 246 35.21 -67.72 35.89
CA SER A 246 35.36 -67.83 37.34
C SER A 246 34.22 -68.66 37.94
N PRO A 247 34.22 -69.99 37.72
CA PRO A 247 33.18 -70.84 38.24
C PRO A 247 33.20 -70.85 39.78
N PRO A 248 32.04 -70.92 40.44
CA PRO A 248 32.01 -71.09 41.88
C PRO A 248 32.65 -72.43 42.28
N PRO A 249 33.26 -72.55 43.47
CA PRO A 249 33.84 -73.80 43.94
C PRO A 249 32.80 -74.92 43.95
N LEU A 250 33.10 -76.03 43.26
CA LEU A 250 32.16 -77.15 43.12
C LEU A 250 31.75 -77.74 44.47
N ASP A 251 32.67 -77.78 45.44
CA ASP A 251 32.43 -78.32 46.78
C ASP A 251 31.48 -77.44 47.60
N ASP A 252 31.54 -76.11 47.45
CA ASP A 252 30.64 -75.18 48.13
C ASP A 252 29.20 -75.33 47.62
N LEU A 253 29.04 -75.50 46.30
CA LEU A 253 27.73 -75.72 45.69
C LEU A 253 27.16 -77.10 46.02
N ARG A 254 28.01 -78.13 46.08
CA ARG A 254 27.62 -79.45 46.60
C ARG A 254 27.14 -79.34 48.05
N ALA A 255 27.91 -78.69 48.91
CA ALA A 255 27.54 -78.48 50.30
C ALA A 255 26.22 -77.71 50.44
N TYR A 256 25.99 -76.70 49.59
CA TYR A 256 24.77 -75.92 49.57
C TYR A 256 23.53 -76.77 49.23
N PHE A 257 23.56 -77.50 48.11
CA PHE A 257 22.42 -78.32 47.68
C PHE A 257 22.27 -79.64 48.46
N SER A 258 23.28 -80.07 49.22
CA SER A 258 23.19 -81.20 50.14
C SER A 258 22.45 -80.89 51.45
N GLN A 259 22.17 -79.61 51.75
CA GLN A 259 21.37 -79.22 52.91
C GLN A 259 19.87 -79.31 52.57
N PRO A 260 19.09 -80.24 53.19
CA PRO A 260 17.68 -80.44 52.84
C PRO A 260 16.75 -79.33 53.37
N ASP A 261 17.23 -78.47 54.28
CA ASP A 261 16.48 -77.32 54.78
C ASP A 261 17.22 -76.01 54.55
N ALA A 262 16.76 -75.24 53.57
CA ALA A 262 17.24 -73.91 53.21
C ALA A 262 16.48 -72.77 53.94
N ALA A 263 15.50 -73.07 54.79
CA ALA A 263 14.59 -72.07 55.35
C ALA A 263 15.32 -70.94 56.12
N ALA A 264 16.35 -71.28 56.89
CA ALA A 264 17.15 -70.30 57.63
C ALA A 264 17.97 -69.40 56.70
N ALA A 265 18.51 -69.94 55.61
CA ALA A 265 19.28 -69.20 54.63
C ALA A 265 18.39 -68.25 53.81
N LEU A 266 17.22 -68.74 53.36
CA LEU A 266 16.25 -67.95 52.61
C LEU A 266 15.66 -66.81 53.44
N ARG A 267 15.27 -67.07 54.70
CA ARG A 267 14.76 -66.01 55.60
C ARG A 267 15.80 -64.97 55.97
N LYS A 268 17.08 -65.34 55.98
CA LYS A 268 18.18 -64.38 56.15
C LYS A 268 18.32 -63.45 54.94
N GLN A 269 18.05 -63.95 53.73
CA GLN A 269 18.17 -63.19 52.49
C GLN A 269 16.92 -62.35 52.19
N ALA A 270 15.74 -62.89 52.46
CA ALA A 270 14.48 -62.15 52.39
C ALA A 270 13.58 -62.56 53.56
N PRO A 271 13.53 -61.75 54.64
CA PRO A 271 12.71 -62.03 55.82
C PRO A 271 11.22 -62.28 55.52
N GLN A 272 10.72 -61.69 54.43
CA GLN A 272 9.34 -61.74 53.95
C GLN A 272 9.06 -62.90 52.97
N VAL A 273 9.96 -63.88 52.83
CA VAL A 273 9.72 -65.06 52.01
C VAL A 273 8.56 -65.89 52.57
N GLU A 274 7.61 -66.25 51.72
CA GLU A 274 6.46 -67.05 52.12
C GLU A 274 6.83 -68.54 52.24
N GLN A 275 6.15 -69.25 53.15
CA GLN A 275 6.39 -70.67 53.41
C GLN A 275 6.28 -71.57 52.15
N PRO A 276 5.33 -71.36 51.21
CA PRO A 276 5.24 -72.17 50.00
C PRO A 276 6.50 -72.13 49.13
N LEU A 277 7.17 -70.97 49.03
CA LEU A 277 8.41 -70.86 48.26
C LEU A 277 9.58 -71.54 48.97
N ILE A 278 9.65 -71.43 50.31
CA ILE A 278 10.62 -72.19 51.11
C ILE A 278 10.43 -73.71 50.87
N ASP A 279 9.19 -74.19 50.90
CA ASP A 279 8.89 -75.61 50.69
C ASP A 279 9.32 -76.07 49.30
N GLN A 280 9.13 -75.25 48.26
CA GLN A 280 9.59 -75.53 46.90
C GLN A 280 11.12 -75.61 46.81
N VAL A 281 11.85 -74.66 47.41
CA VAL A 281 13.32 -74.68 47.44
C VAL A 281 13.85 -75.91 48.21
N ASN A 282 13.25 -76.24 49.35
CA ASN A 282 13.62 -77.43 50.13
C ASN A 282 13.39 -78.73 49.33
N GLN A 283 12.31 -78.81 48.55
CA GLN A 283 12.07 -79.93 47.64
C GLN A 283 13.13 -80.04 46.55
N LEU A 284 13.58 -78.93 45.97
CA LEU A 284 14.69 -78.90 45.02
C LEU A 284 15.98 -79.43 45.66
N HIS A 285 16.35 -78.92 46.82
CA HIS A 285 17.56 -79.34 47.54
C HIS A 285 17.53 -80.84 47.85
N LYS A 286 16.42 -81.33 48.37
CA LYS A 286 16.23 -82.76 48.62
C LYS A 286 16.35 -83.59 47.33
N ALA A 287 15.67 -83.19 46.27
CA ALA A 287 15.71 -83.88 44.99
C ALA A 287 17.12 -83.92 44.39
N LEU A 288 17.89 -82.83 44.51
CA LEU A 288 19.28 -82.78 44.04
C LEU A 288 20.22 -83.62 44.90
N SER A 289 20.09 -83.56 46.22
CA SER A 289 20.87 -84.38 47.14
C SER A 289 20.65 -85.88 46.87
N ASP A 290 19.39 -86.29 46.70
CA ASP A 290 19.03 -87.67 46.38
C ASP A 290 19.57 -88.05 44.98
N GLN A 291 19.25 -87.29 43.94
CA GLN A 291 19.55 -87.68 42.55
C GLN A 291 21.04 -87.58 42.19
N LEU A 292 21.78 -86.64 42.78
CA LEU A 292 23.22 -86.49 42.52
C LEU A 292 24.07 -87.43 43.37
N GLY A 293 23.57 -87.86 44.56
CA GLY A 293 24.25 -88.80 45.44
C GLY A 293 24.37 -90.23 44.91
N TYR A 294 23.44 -90.67 44.03
CA TYR A 294 23.44 -92.02 43.45
C TYR A 294 24.19 -92.17 42.12
N SER A 295 24.48 -91.07 41.41
CA SER A 295 25.11 -91.13 40.08
C SER A 295 26.62 -90.87 40.14
N ALA A 296 27.44 -91.90 39.96
CA ALA A 296 28.90 -91.76 39.90
C ALA A 296 29.43 -91.12 38.59
N LYS A 297 28.59 -90.98 37.56
CA LYS A 297 28.99 -90.46 36.24
C LYS A 297 28.66 -88.96 36.12
N PRO A 298 29.65 -88.08 35.86
CA PRO A 298 29.42 -86.64 35.74
C PRO A 298 28.41 -86.25 34.64
N ALA A 299 28.39 -86.95 33.50
CA ALA A 299 27.45 -86.66 32.41
C ALA A 299 25.97 -86.83 32.81
N ALA A 300 25.66 -87.82 33.65
CA ALA A 300 24.32 -88.02 34.18
C ALA A 300 23.96 -86.96 35.24
N GLN A 301 24.93 -86.55 36.06
CA GLN A 301 24.75 -85.44 37.02
C GLN A 301 24.50 -84.10 36.30
N LEU A 302 25.22 -83.81 35.21
CA LEU A 302 25.00 -82.63 34.37
C LEU A 302 23.60 -82.63 33.75
N THR A 303 23.16 -83.76 33.21
CA THR A 303 21.80 -83.90 32.65
C THR A 303 20.72 -83.65 33.72
N THR A 304 20.92 -84.18 34.92
CA THR A 304 20.02 -83.95 36.06
C THR A 304 19.98 -82.47 36.46
N LEU A 305 21.14 -81.82 36.59
CA LEU A 305 21.23 -80.38 36.89
C LEU A 305 20.55 -79.55 35.79
N GLN A 306 20.76 -79.88 34.52
CA GLN A 306 20.14 -79.19 33.39
C GLN A 306 18.61 -79.31 33.42
N ASN A 307 18.06 -80.47 33.76
CA ASN A 307 16.62 -80.66 33.91
C ASN A 307 16.05 -79.80 35.06
N HIS A 308 16.75 -79.72 36.19
CA HIS A 308 16.32 -78.85 37.31
C HIS A 308 16.43 -77.37 36.96
N ILE A 309 17.50 -76.95 36.29
CA ILE A 309 17.65 -75.58 35.76
C ILE A 309 16.48 -75.26 34.82
N TYR A 310 16.13 -76.17 33.92
CA TYR A 310 15.01 -75.97 32.98
C TYR A 310 13.68 -75.81 33.73
N ASN A 311 13.37 -76.71 34.67
CA ASN A 311 12.13 -76.68 35.44
C ASN A 311 12.03 -75.40 36.29
N TRP A 312 13.11 -75.00 36.96
CA TRP A 312 13.14 -73.80 37.80
C TRP A 312 13.09 -72.51 36.99
N ASN A 313 13.74 -72.46 35.83
CA ASN A 313 13.56 -71.34 34.90
C ASN A 313 12.12 -71.25 34.38
N SER A 314 11.45 -72.38 34.16
CA SER A 314 10.04 -72.38 33.75
C SER A 314 9.14 -71.77 34.83
N GLU A 315 9.36 -72.09 36.11
CA GLU A 315 8.63 -71.49 37.22
C GLU A 315 8.96 -69.99 37.40
N LEU A 316 10.23 -69.60 37.29
CA LEU A 316 10.64 -68.20 37.30
C LEU A 316 9.95 -67.40 36.18
N ARG A 317 9.89 -67.93 34.96
CA ARG A 317 9.17 -67.32 33.83
C ARG A 317 7.67 -67.18 34.07
N LYS A 318 7.04 -68.05 34.87
CA LYS A 318 5.63 -67.89 35.24
C LYS A 318 5.45 -66.68 36.16
N LEU A 319 6.34 -66.50 37.14
CA LEU A 319 6.35 -65.31 38.01
C LEU A 319 6.61 -64.02 37.21
N GLU A 320 7.54 -64.04 36.26
CA GLU A 320 7.81 -62.90 35.37
C GLU A 320 6.58 -62.54 34.51
N LYS A 321 5.88 -63.55 33.97
CA LYS A 321 4.62 -63.35 33.24
C LYS A 321 3.52 -62.79 34.13
N GLU A 322 3.42 -63.25 35.37
CA GLU A 322 2.49 -62.71 36.36
C GLU A 322 2.81 -61.24 36.64
N ALA A 323 4.08 -60.89 36.89
CA ALA A 323 4.52 -59.52 37.10
C ALA A 323 4.21 -58.60 35.90
N ALA A 324 4.54 -59.03 34.68
CA ALA A 324 4.26 -58.25 33.46
C ALA A 324 2.75 -58.02 33.25
N LYS A 325 1.92 -59.01 33.59
CA LYS A 325 0.46 -58.88 33.57
C LYS A 325 -0.01 -57.87 34.63
N LEU A 326 0.51 -57.94 35.85
CA LEU A 326 0.20 -57.00 36.93
C LEU A 326 0.58 -55.56 36.56
N GLU A 327 1.73 -55.34 35.92
CA GLU A 327 2.13 -54.02 35.44
C GLU A 327 1.21 -53.47 34.35
N THR A 328 0.81 -54.33 33.41
CA THR A 328 -0.12 -53.96 32.35
C THR A 328 -1.47 -53.56 32.95
N ASP A 329 -1.97 -54.33 33.91
CA ASP A 329 -3.20 -54.01 34.65
C ASP A 329 -3.07 -52.64 35.37
N LEU A 330 -1.94 -52.38 36.05
CA LEU A 330 -1.70 -51.13 36.78
C LEU A 330 -1.54 -49.90 35.88
N ARG A 331 -0.95 -50.07 34.69
CA ARG A 331 -0.79 -48.99 33.70
C ARG A 331 -2.11 -48.61 33.03
N ASN A 332 -2.96 -49.60 32.77
CA ASN A 332 -4.21 -49.39 32.02
C ASN A 332 -5.39 -48.96 32.91
N MET A 333 -5.25 -49.02 34.24
CA MET A 333 -6.32 -48.67 35.19
C MET A 333 -6.07 -47.32 35.88
N PRO A 334 -7.14 -46.54 36.14
CA PRO A 334 -7.01 -45.25 36.81
C PRO A 334 -6.49 -45.39 38.25
N PRO A 335 -5.93 -44.31 38.84
CA PRO A 335 -5.44 -44.33 40.22
C PRO A 335 -6.48 -44.74 41.28
N SER A 336 -7.78 -44.60 41.00
CA SER A 336 -8.89 -44.94 41.90
C SER A 336 -9.33 -46.42 41.86
N TRP A 337 -8.64 -47.30 41.13
CA TRP A 337 -9.04 -48.71 41.00
C TRP A 337 -8.92 -49.47 42.32
N ALA A 338 -10.03 -50.02 42.82
CA ALA A 338 -10.11 -50.62 44.16
C ALA A 338 -9.13 -51.78 44.41
N LYS A 339 -8.69 -52.51 43.37
CA LYS A 339 -7.72 -53.62 43.47
C LYS A 339 -6.26 -53.18 43.34
N ARG A 340 -6.01 -51.88 43.12
CA ARG A 340 -4.66 -51.34 42.91
C ARG A 340 -3.70 -51.64 44.07
N PRO A 341 -4.06 -51.44 45.35
CA PRO A 341 -3.14 -51.73 46.47
C PRO A 341 -2.77 -53.22 46.57
N GLU A 342 -3.75 -54.12 46.36
CA GLU A 342 -3.53 -55.57 46.36
C GLU A 342 -2.57 -56.00 45.23
N ARG A 343 -2.78 -55.44 44.03
CA ARG A 343 -1.98 -55.73 42.84
C ARG A 343 -0.56 -55.16 42.93
N GLU A 344 -0.42 -53.95 43.46
CA GLU A 344 0.88 -53.33 43.77
C GLU A 344 1.64 -54.15 44.83
N ALA A 345 0.95 -54.64 45.87
CA ALA A 345 1.56 -55.50 46.89
C ALA A 345 2.02 -56.85 46.30
N ARG A 346 1.21 -57.54 45.48
CA ARG A 346 1.61 -58.79 44.83
C ARG A 346 2.75 -58.58 43.83
N LEU A 347 2.71 -57.50 43.04
CA LEU A 347 3.80 -57.15 42.14
C LEU A 347 5.10 -56.89 42.92
N GLY A 348 5.00 -56.18 44.05
CA GLY A 348 6.11 -55.99 44.98
C GLY A 348 6.65 -57.30 45.53
N GLN A 349 5.78 -58.21 45.99
CA GLN A 349 6.18 -59.53 46.48
C GLN A 349 6.92 -60.35 45.41
N ILE A 350 6.43 -60.37 44.18
CA ILE A 350 7.10 -61.09 43.08
C ILE A 350 8.45 -60.47 42.75
N ARG A 351 8.53 -59.14 42.64
CA ARG A 351 9.77 -58.46 42.22
C ARG A 351 10.84 -58.46 43.28
N GLU A 352 10.45 -58.24 44.53
CA GLU A 352 11.40 -58.00 45.61
C GLU A 352 11.74 -59.28 46.37
N VAL A 353 10.93 -60.33 46.24
CA VAL A 353 11.05 -61.54 47.06
C VAL A 353 11.04 -62.79 46.19
N ASP A 354 9.87 -63.20 45.68
CA ASP A 354 9.68 -64.53 45.11
C ASP A 354 10.56 -64.72 43.87
N GLY A 355 10.54 -63.74 42.95
CA GLY A 355 11.35 -63.73 41.74
C GLY A 355 12.84 -63.65 42.03
N LYS A 356 13.28 -62.88 43.02
CA LYS A 356 14.71 -62.78 43.40
C LYS A 356 15.23 -64.09 43.98
N ILE A 357 14.45 -64.74 44.86
CA ILE A 357 14.83 -66.04 45.43
C ILE A 357 14.89 -67.10 44.34
N MET A 358 13.86 -67.19 43.50
CA MET A 358 13.86 -68.17 42.40
C MET A 358 15.00 -67.93 41.42
N ALA A 359 15.27 -66.67 41.05
CA ALA A 359 16.41 -66.31 40.22
C ALA A 359 17.74 -66.70 40.87
N LEU A 360 17.90 -66.45 42.19
CA LEU A 360 19.11 -66.82 42.91
C LEU A 360 19.33 -68.35 42.93
N GLU A 361 18.29 -69.14 43.16
CA GLU A 361 18.39 -70.60 43.13
C GLU A 361 18.71 -71.12 41.73
N VAL A 362 18.08 -70.57 40.69
CA VAL A 362 18.44 -70.84 39.29
C VAL A 362 19.91 -70.51 39.03
N GLU A 363 20.41 -69.38 39.52
CA GLU A 363 21.81 -68.97 39.34
C GLU A 363 22.78 -69.90 40.07
N LYS A 364 22.45 -70.36 41.29
CA LYS A 364 23.24 -71.37 42.00
C LYS A 364 23.23 -72.71 41.26
N LEU A 365 22.09 -73.12 40.71
CA LEU A 365 21.99 -74.34 39.89
C LEU A 365 22.84 -74.24 38.62
N LYS A 366 22.77 -73.11 37.90
CA LYS A 366 23.63 -72.83 36.73
C LYS A 366 25.10 -72.83 37.12
N GLY A 367 25.44 -72.23 38.27
CA GLY A 367 26.79 -72.28 38.84
C GLY A 367 27.23 -73.72 39.12
N PHE A 368 26.33 -74.57 39.61
CA PHE A 368 26.63 -75.96 39.92
C PHE A 368 26.82 -76.79 38.65
N HIS A 369 25.96 -76.58 37.67
CA HIS A 369 26.13 -77.16 36.35
C HIS A 369 27.46 -76.74 35.72
N ALA A 370 27.76 -75.43 35.69
CA ALA A 370 29.00 -74.92 35.11
C ALA A 370 30.24 -75.46 35.85
N ALA A 371 30.29 -75.39 37.18
CA ALA A 371 31.41 -75.90 37.96
C ALA A 371 31.64 -77.41 37.74
N LEU A 372 30.57 -78.20 37.65
CA LEU A 372 30.64 -79.62 37.36
C LEU A 372 31.08 -79.89 35.92
N GLU A 373 30.56 -79.14 34.96
CA GLU A 373 30.89 -79.28 33.53
C GLU A 373 32.38 -78.97 33.31
N LEU A 374 32.85 -77.87 33.88
CA LEU A 374 34.24 -77.42 33.82
C LEU A 374 35.20 -78.39 34.48
N SER A 375 34.77 -79.10 35.54
CA SER A 375 35.59 -80.15 36.16
C SER A 375 35.84 -81.36 35.24
N THR A 376 35.14 -81.44 34.10
CA THR A 376 35.19 -82.58 33.17
C THR A 376 35.59 -82.22 31.74
N ARG A 377 35.64 -80.94 31.38
CA ARG A 377 35.93 -80.47 30.01
C ARG A 377 37.43 -80.19 29.80
N PRO A 378 37.96 -80.42 28.58
CA PRO A 378 39.30 -79.98 28.22
C PRO A 378 39.40 -78.45 28.18
N GLN A 379 40.49 -77.89 28.72
CA GLN A 379 40.76 -76.45 28.77
C GLN A 379 40.65 -75.74 27.41
N ALA A 380 41.09 -76.39 26.33
CA ALA A 380 41.07 -75.81 24.98
C ALA A 380 39.64 -75.57 24.43
N GLU A 381 38.66 -76.37 24.83
CA GLU A 381 37.26 -76.16 24.41
C GLU A 381 36.61 -75.02 25.20
N LEU A 382 36.99 -74.86 26.47
CA LEU A 382 36.55 -73.77 27.33
C LEU A 382 37.01 -72.40 26.79
N GLU A 383 38.29 -72.30 26.44
CA GLU A 383 38.87 -71.06 25.89
C GLU A 383 38.19 -70.64 24.58
N LYS A 384 37.77 -71.61 23.75
CA LYS A 384 37.02 -71.35 22.52
C LYS A 384 35.61 -70.81 22.80
N ASP A 385 34.91 -71.36 23.79
CA ASP A 385 33.57 -70.90 24.16
C ASP A 385 33.61 -69.51 24.81
N ILE A 386 34.60 -69.26 25.67
CA ILE A 386 34.88 -67.94 26.28
C ILE A 386 35.10 -66.90 25.17
N HIS A 387 36.01 -67.17 24.22
CA HIS A 387 36.28 -66.25 23.12
C HIS A 387 35.04 -66.01 22.23
N THR A 388 34.20 -67.03 22.04
CA THR A 388 32.96 -66.90 21.25
C THR A 388 31.94 -66.00 21.96
N LEU A 389 31.77 -66.18 23.27
CA LEU A 389 30.88 -65.37 24.10
C LEU A 389 31.38 -63.93 24.25
N GLU A 390 32.69 -63.72 24.41
CA GLU A 390 33.30 -62.38 24.42
C GLU A 390 33.01 -61.64 23.11
N ALA A 391 33.15 -62.32 21.97
CA ALA A 391 32.86 -61.72 20.66
C ALA A 391 31.37 -61.41 20.46
N GLU A 392 30.46 -62.24 20.96
CA GLU A 392 29.01 -61.97 20.89
C GLU A 392 28.60 -60.84 21.85
N LEU A 393 29.12 -60.85 23.08
CA LEU A 393 28.88 -59.81 24.08
C LEU A 393 29.36 -58.45 23.58
N ALA A 394 30.57 -58.38 23.01
CA ALA A 394 31.11 -57.15 22.43
C ALA A 394 30.19 -56.58 21.33
N LYS A 395 29.59 -57.42 20.47
CA LYS A 395 28.64 -56.98 19.44
C LYS A 395 27.35 -56.42 20.03
N ILE A 396 26.82 -57.04 21.08
CA ILE A 396 25.60 -56.56 21.75
C ILE A 396 25.88 -55.25 22.48
N GLN A 397 26.98 -55.16 23.22
CA GLN A 397 27.41 -53.94 23.91
C GLN A 397 27.63 -52.79 22.93
N GLN A 398 28.25 -53.07 21.78
CA GLN A 398 28.37 -52.09 20.71
C GLN A 398 26.99 -51.61 20.23
N SER A 399 26.05 -52.52 19.96
CA SER A 399 24.70 -52.17 19.51
C SER A 399 23.92 -51.35 20.54
N ILE A 400 24.03 -51.70 21.83
CA ILE A 400 23.44 -50.94 22.94
C ILE A 400 24.04 -49.54 23.00
N ALA A 401 25.36 -49.42 22.94
CA ALA A 401 26.05 -48.14 22.99
C ALA A 401 25.68 -47.24 21.80
N GLU A 402 25.55 -47.81 20.60
CA GLU A 402 25.10 -47.11 19.40
C GLU A 402 23.67 -46.58 19.55
N PHE A 403 22.71 -47.41 19.97
CA PHE A 403 21.34 -46.97 20.17
C PHE A 403 21.20 -45.97 21.31
N GLN A 404 21.94 -46.12 22.41
CA GLN A 404 21.95 -45.13 23.50
C GLN A 404 22.58 -43.79 23.09
N ARG A 405 23.58 -43.80 22.20
CA ARG A 405 24.12 -42.57 21.61
C ARG A 405 23.06 -41.89 20.75
N GLU A 406 22.40 -42.64 19.86
CA GLU A 406 21.36 -42.12 18.98
C GLU A 406 20.17 -41.55 19.78
N THR A 407 19.73 -42.22 20.84
CA THR A 407 18.70 -41.72 21.76
C THR A 407 19.10 -40.37 22.36
N ARG A 408 20.33 -40.24 22.87
CA ARG A 408 20.82 -38.98 23.46
C ARG A 408 20.89 -37.85 22.43
N GLU A 409 21.32 -38.14 21.21
CA GLU A 409 21.36 -37.16 20.11
C GLU A 409 19.95 -36.66 19.75
N ILE A 410 18.98 -37.57 19.65
CA ILE A 410 17.59 -37.24 19.33
C ILE A 410 16.89 -36.51 20.49
N GLU A 411 17.14 -36.89 21.74
CA GLU A 411 16.65 -36.17 22.93
C GLU A 411 17.22 -34.76 23.01
N ALA A 412 18.50 -34.57 22.65
CA ALA A 412 19.11 -33.25 22.55
C ALA A 412 18.46 -32.41 21.44
N GLU A 413 18.15 -33.01 20.28
CA GLU A 413 17.39 -32.36 19.20
C GLU A 413 15.98 -31.94 19.68
N ALA A 414 15.27 -32.81 20.39
CA ALA A 414 13.94 -32.53 20.95
C ALA A 414 13.99 -31.31 21.89
N LYS A 415 14.96 -31.30 22.81
CA LYS A 415 15.16 -30.20 23.76
C LYS A 415 15.52 -28.88 23.07
N ALA A 416 16.30 -28.93 21.99
CA ALA A 416 16.61 -27.74 21.18
C ALA A 416 15.36 -27.17 20.49
N LEU A 417 14.48 -28.03 19.95
CA LEU A 417 13.23 -27.61 19.32
C LEU A 417 12.21 -27.04 20.34
N GLU A 418 12.19 -27.55 21.57
CA GLU A 418 11.40 -26.97 22.65
C GLU A 418 11.89 -25.56 23.03
N ALA A 419 13.20 -25.39 23.21
CA ALA A 419 13.79 -24.09 23.49
C ALA A 419 13.54 -23.05 22.38
N GLN A 420 13.41 -23.50 21.12
CA GLN A 420 13.10 -22.62 19.98
C GLN A 420 11.65 -22.12 19.96
N SER A 421 10.74 -22.74 20.72
CA SER A 421 9.30 -22.40 20.71
C SER A 421 8.88 -21.35 21.74
N GLU A 422 9.66 -21.15 22.80
CA GLU A 422 9.35 -20.20 23.88
C GLU A 422 9.73 -18.74 23.48
N GLY A 423 8.79 -17.78 23.60
CA GLY A 423 9.00 -16.39 23.16
C GLY A 423 9.17 -16.19 21.65
N ALA A 424 8.99 -17.26 20.86
CA ALA A 424 9.30 -17.28 19.43
C ALA A 424 8.43 -16.32 18.63
N LEU A 425 7.15 -16.18 18.98
CA LEU A 425 6.23 -15.32 18.24
C LEU A 425 6.65 -13.86 18.30
N GLU A 426 6.77 -13.27 19.49
CA GLU A 426 7.11 -11.85 19.63
C GLU A 426 8.45 -11.53 18.96
N LYS A 427 9.47 -12.36 19.17
CA LYS A 427 10.77 -12.20 18.51
C LYS A 427 10.65 -12.29 16.99
N PHE A 428 9.89 -13.27 16.47
CA PHE A 428 9.66 -13.41 15.04
C PHE A 428 8.91 -12.21 14.47
N MET A 429 7.91 -11.68 15.19
CA MET A 429 7.10 -10.56 14.76
C MET A 429 7.85 -9.22 14.80
N THR A 430 8.87 -9.07 15.63
CA THR A 430 9.58 -7.79 15.87
C THR A 430 10.99 -7.71 15.27
N THR A 431 11.61 -8.85 14.93
CA THR A 431 12.96 -8.88 14.36
C THR A 431 12.91 -9.06 12.84
N TYR A 432 13.49 -8.13 12.06
CA TYR A 432 13.64 -8.33 10.62
C TYR A 432 14.92 -9.11 10.30
N VAL A 433 14.80 -10.20 9.55
CA VAL A 433 15.93 -10.97 9.02
C VAL A 433 15.74 -11.06 7.50
N PRO A 434 16.67 -10.55 6.68
CA PRO A 434 16.59 -10.68 5.24
C PRO A 434 16.64 -12.14 4.79
N ASP A 435 15.75 -12.55 3.90
CA ASP A 435 15.72 -13.91 3.34
C ASP A 435 16.83 -14.16 2.31
N LYS A 436 17.48 -13.09 1.82
CA LYS A 436 18.53 -13.11 0.80
C LYS A 436 19.66 -12.17 1.18
N ALA A 437 20.81 -12.35 0.54
CA ALA A 437 21.91 -11.40 0.65
C ALA A 437 21.48 -10.03 0.16
N ILE A 438 21.74 -9.01 0.97
CA ILE A 438 21.39 -7.63 0.68
C ILE A 438 22.23 -7.13 -0.48
N THR A 439 21.61 -6.43 -1.41
CA THR A 439 22.24 -5.86 -2.61
C THR A 439 22.29 -4.33 -2.52
N VAL A 440 23.20 -3.71 -3.30
CA VAL A 440 23.29 -2.24 -3.44
C VAL A 440 21.95 -1.63 -3.87
N LYS A 441 21.24 -2.31 -4.78
CA LYS A 441 19.90 -1.95 -5.24
C LYS A 441 18.91 -1.87 -4.08
N GLU A 442 18.88 -2.88 -3.21
CA GLU A 442 17.99 -2.90 -2.05
C GLU A 442 18.33 -1.78 -1.06
N VAL A 443 19.62 -1.50 -0.83
CA VAL A 443 20.04 -0.38 0.03
C VAL A 443 19.54 0.95 -0.52
N ALA A 444 19.69 1.20 -1.83
CA ALA A 444 19.21 2.43 -2.45
C ALA A 444 17.67 2.58 -2.34
N ILE A 445 16.92 1.49 -2.53
CA ILE A 445 15.46 1.47 -2.34
C ILE A 445 15.10 1.81 -0.89
N TRP A 446 15.77 1.20 0.09
CA TRP A 446 15.48 1.46 1.51
C TRP A 446 15.77 2.91 1.91
N GLN A 447 16.82 3.53 1.35
CA GLN A 447 17.11 4.94 1.56
C GLN A 447 16.03 5.83 0.91
N GLY A 448 15.52 5.43 -0.26
CA GLY A 448 14.38 6.09 -0.90
C GLY A 448 13.12 6.01 -0.04
N GLU A 449 12.79 4.83 0.48
CA GLU A 449 11.66 4.62 1.39
C GLU A 449 11.80 5.45 2.69
N ALA A 450 13.00 5.51 3.27
CA ALA A 450 13.27 6.31 4.45
C ALA A 450 13.08 7.82 4.18
N TYR A 451 13.53 8.30 3.02
CA TYR A 451 13.29 9.68 2.59
C TYR A 451 11.79 9.94 2.39
N ALA A 452 11.08 9.07 1.68
CA ALA A 452 9.63 9.18 1.49
C ALA A 452 8.89 9.24 2.84
N ALA A 453 9.27 8.40 3.81
CA ALA A 453 8.73 8.42 5.16
C ALA A 453 9.01 9.75 5.89
N SER A 454 10.18 10.37 5.69
CA SER A 454 10.51 11.68 6.28
C SER A 454 9.65 12.85 5.75
N LEU A 455 9.01 12.67 4.59
CA LEU A 455 8.09 13.65 4.00
C LEU A 455 6.64 13.49 4.50
N VAL A 456 6.33 12.36 5.16
CA VAL A 456 5.02 12.13 5.75
C VAL A 456 4.82 13.11 6.91
N GLY A 457 3.66 13.77 6.95
CA GLY A 457 3.34 14.79 7.97
C GLY A 457 3.83 16.21 7.65
N LYS A 458 4.65 16.41 6.61
CA LYS A 458 4.92 17.74 6.06
C LYS A 458 3.70 18.26 5.32
N ASP A 459 3.29 19.50 5.61
CA ASP A 459 2.23 20.20 4.89
C ASP A 459 2.72 20.71 3.51
N GLN A 460 1.81 21.30 2.73
CA GLN A 460 2.15 21.80 1.40
C GLN A 460 3.26 22.86 1.39
N MET A 461 3.39 23.69 2.43
CA MET A 461 4.37 24.77 2.44
C MET A 461 5.76 24.24 2.73
N ALA A 462 5.88 23.32 3.68
CA ALA A 462 7.13 22.60 3.96
C ALA A 462 7.58 21.79 2.74
N LEU A 463 6.67 21.12 2.03
CA LEU A 463 7.00 20.37 0.81
C LEU A 463 7.42 21.30 -0.35
N LEU A 464 6.80 22.47 -0.50
CA LEU A 464 7.22 23.46 -1.48
C LEU A 464 8.62 24.02 -1.19
N GLU A 465 8.94 24.23 0.09
CA GLU A 465 10.27 24.70 0.50
C GLU A 465 11.36 23.68 0.15
N GLU A 466 11.12 22.38 0.40
CA GLU A 466 12.02 21.29 -0.02
C GLU A 466 12.19 21.27 -1.55
N ALA A 467 11.11 21.47 -2.31
CA ALA A 467 11.18 21.54 -3.77
C ALA A 467 11.98 22.76 -4.25
N ALA A 468 11.75 23.93 -3.64
CA ALA A 468 12.46 25.17 -3.94
C ALA A 468 13.97 25.04 -3.66
N GLN A 469 14.35 24.42 -2.53
CA GLN A 469 15.75 24.15 -2.21
C GLN A 469 16.44 23.29 -3.29
N ARG A 470 15.75 22.26 -3.83
CA ARG A 470 16.27 21.48 -4.96
C ARG A 470 16.45 22.34 -6.21
N PHE A 471 15.46 23.17 -6.55
CA PHE A 471 15.54 24.08 -7.69
C PHE A 471 16.72 25.06 -7.57
N TRP A 472 16.96 25.59 -6.38
CA TRP A 472 18.05 26.54 -6.16
C TRP A 472 19.43 25.89 -6.15
N ALA A 473 19.52 24.65 -5.67
CA ALA A 473 20.76 23.89 -5.63
C ALA A 473 21.19 23.41 -7.03
N GLN A 474 20.24 23.03 -7.89
CA GLN A 474 20.52 22.47 -9.23
C GLN A 474 19.66 23.13 -10.33
N PRO A 475 19.76 24.46 -10.53
CA PRO A 475 18.87 25.21 -11.43
C PRO A 475 18.88 24.77 -12.90
N GLU A 476 19.99 24.18 -13.37
CA GLU A 476 20.10 23.68 -14.75
C GLU A 476 19.33 22.37 -14.97
N ARG A 477 19.15 21.56 -13.92
CA ARG A 477 18.40 20.31 -13.99
C ARG A 477 16.88 20.53 -14.07
N TYR A 478 16.41 21.63 -13.47
CA TYR A 478 15.00 21.97 -13.38
C TYR A 478 14.71 23.20 -14.25
N PRO A 479 14.27 23.04 -15.52
CA PRO A 479 13.95 24.19 -16.35
C PRO A 479 12.77 24.98 -15.77
N LEU A 480 12.68 26.28 -16.09
CA LEU A 480 11.68 27.18 -15.51
C LEU A 480 10.23 26.72 -15.72
N TRP A 481 9.93 26.12 -16.88
CA TRP A 481 8.60 25.56 -17.14
C TRP A 481 8.27 24.46 -16.11
N LEU A 482 9.23 23.59 -15.78
CA LEU A 482 9.02 22.51 -14.82
C LEU A 482 8.82 23.08 -13.41
N GLN A 483 9.66 24.02 -13.00
CA GLN A 483 9.51 24.70 -11.70
C GLN A 483 8.12 25.32 -11.56
N TYR A 484 7.67 26.05 -12.59
CA TYR A 484 6.34 26.64 -12.64
C TYR A 484 5.24 25.57 -12.52
N MET A 485 5.33 24.47 -13.27
CA MET A 485 4.33 23.41 -13.21
C MET A 485 4.31 22.70 -11.85
N ILE A 486 5.48 22.40 -11.26
CA ILE A 486 5.57 21.82 -9.90
C ILE A 486 4.89 22.75 -8.89
N VAL A 487 5.23 24.05 -8.92
CA VAL A 487 4.70 25.04 -7.97
C VAL A 487 3.21 25.31 -8.20
N HIS A 488 2.73 25.46 -9.42
CA HIS A 488 1.37 25.98 -9.65
C HIS A 488 0.33 24.92 -9.99
N PHE A 489 0.73 23.74 -10.48
CA PHE A 489 -0.20 22.73 -11.00
C PHE A 489 -0.21 21.42 -10.21
N SER A 490 0.85 21.09 -9.45
CA SER A 490 0.91 19.83 -8.70
C SER A 490 -0.28 19.66 -7.76
N GLY A 491 -0.99 18.55 -7.91
CA GLY A 491 -2.17 18.16 -7.15
C GLY A 491 -3.48 18.77 -7.62
N MET A 492 -3.45 19.64 -8.65
CA MET A 492 -4.66 20.21 -9.26
C MET A 492 -5.55 19.09 -9.79
N ARG A 493 -6.87 19.22 -9.66
CA ARG A 493 -7.84 18.22 -10.12
C ARG A 493 -7.84 18.07 -11.65
N TYR A 494 -8.04 16.84 -12.09
CA TYR A 494 -8.19 16.49 -13.50
C TYR A 494 -9.61 16.77 -14.01
N ALA A 495 -9.77 17.88 -14.74
CA ALA A 495 -11.00 18.24 -15.46
C ALA A 495 -10.71 19.40 -16.43
N SER A 496 -11.53 19.58 -17.48
CA SER A 496 -11.22 20.58 -18.51
C SER A 496 -11.24 22.02 -17.96
N ALA A 497 -10.22 22.80 -18.30
CA ALA A 497 -10.10 24.23 -18.05
C ALA A 497 -11.23 25.05 -18.69
N HIS A 498 -12.03 24.44 -19.57
CA HIS A 498 -13.18 25.08 -20.20
C HIS A 498 -14.13 25.69 -19.16
N GLY A 499 -14.38 26.98 -19.32
CA GLY A 499 -15.23 27.77 -18.42
C GLY A 499 -14.71 27.87 -16.99
N SER A 500 -13.39 27.74 -16.77
CA SER A 500 -12.75 28.03 -15.47
C SER A 500 -12.29 29.49 -15.33
N TRP A 501 -12.22 30.20 -16.45
CA TRP A 501 -11.85 31.61 -16.51
C TRP A 501 -12.68 32.35 -17.57
N ALA A 502 -12.90 33.64 -17.35
CA ALA A 502 -13.43 34.57 -18.33
C ALA A 502 -12.86 35.98 -18.12
N ASP A 503 -12.71 36.74 -19.21
CA ASP A 503 -12.04 38.03 -19.18
C ASP A 503 -12.85 39.06 -18.35
N PRO A 504 -12.32 39.57 -17.23
CA PRO A 504 -13.01 40.61 -16.46
C PRO A 504 -13.19 41.92 -17.24
N LYS A 505 -12.35 42.20 -18.24
CA LYS A 505 -12.47 43.39 -19.11
C LYS A 505 -13.71 43.29 -20.02
N ASP A 506 -13.95 42.10 -20.57
CA ASP A 506 -15.16 41.80 -21.34
C ASP A 506 -16.41 41.94 -20.46
N LEU A 507 -16.38 41.39 -19.23
CA LEU A 507 -17.49 41.54 -18.28
C LEU A 507 -17.84 43.01 -18.02
N LEU A 508 -16.84 43.84 -17.67
CA LEU A 508 -17.09 45.24 -17.34
C LEU A 508 -17.66 46.01 -18.55
N SER A 509 -17.18 45.69 -19.76
CA SER A 509 -17.72 46.24 -21.00
C SER A 509 -19.19 45.86 -21.20
N ARG A 510 -19.55 44.60 -20.96
CA ARG A 510 -20.94 44.11 -21.09
C ARG A 510 -21.87 44.69 -20.03
N LEU A 511 -21.40 44.84 -18.79
CA LEU A 511 -22.16 45.45 -17.70
C LEU A 511 -22.46 46.94 -17.97
N GLN A 512 -21.53 47.66 -18.60
CA GLN A 512 -21.70 49.08 -18.90
C GLN A 512 -22.56 49.35 -20.14
N ALA A 513 -22.62 48.42 -21.10
CA ALA A 513 -23.31 48.61 -22.37
C ALA A 513 -24.81 49.01 -22.21
N PRO A 514 -25.64 48.34 -21.37
CA PRO A 514 -27.03 48.77 -21.14
C PRO A 514 -27.15 50.17 -20.53
N SER A 515 -26.21 50.58 -19.69
CA SER A 515 -26.19 51.93 -19.10
C SER A 515 -25.90 53.00 -20.16
N ILE A 516 -24.96 52.73 -21.08
CA ILE A 516 -24.68 53.61 -22.22
C ILE A 516 -25.90 53.72 -23.13
N GLU A 517 -26.54 52.58 -23.46
CA GLU A 517 -27.77 52.55 -24.26
C GLU A 517 -28.90 53.35 -23.62
N ALA A 518 -29.18 53.13 -22.34
CA ALA A 518 -30.23 53.83 -21.61
C ALA A 518 -29.98 55.34 -21.54
N LYS A 519 -28.74 55.75 -21.23
CA LYS A 519 -28.34 57.17 -21.19
C LYS A 519 -28.56 57.84 -22.54
N ILE A 520 -28.06 57.24 -23.62
CA ILE A 520 -28.19 57.81 -24.96
C ILE A 520 -29.65 57.78 -25.42
N LYS A 521 -30.41 56.72 -25.13
CA LYS A 521 -31.84 56.62 -25.48
C LYS A 521 -32.70 57.70 -24.81
N ALA A 522 -32.34 58.14 -23.60
CA ALA A 522 -33.06 59.18 -22.87
C ALA A 522 -32.82 60.61 -23.38
N LEU A 523 -31.81 60.84 -24.23
CA LEU A 523 -31.50 62.16 -24.78
C LEU A 523 -32.51 62.59 -25.86
N ASP A 524 -32.80 63.88 -25.98
CA ASP A 524 -33.52 64.40 -27.13
C ASP A 524 -32.63 64.42 -28.40
N ASP A 525 -33.26 64.58 -29.57
CA ASP A 525 -32.55 64.51 -30.86
C ASP A 525 -31.57 65.67 -31.06
N ALA A 526 -31.82 66.84 -30.47
CA ALA A 526 -30.93 68.00 -30.54
C ALA A 526 -29.63 67.75 -29.76
N THR A 527 -29.74 67.12 -28.59
CA THR A 527 -28.59 66.73 -27.76
C THR A 527 -27.79 65.61 -28.43
N VAL A 528 -28.46 64.62 -29.02
CA VAL A 528 -27.78 63.56 -29.81
C VAL A 528 -27.02 64.16 -30.98
N GLU A 529 -27.61 65.10 -31.72
CA GLU A 529 -26.94 65.79 -32.82
C GLU A 529 -25.69 66.53 -32.37
N LYS A 530 -25.78 67.29 -31.27
CA LYS A 530 -24.63 68.00 -30.69
C LYS A 530 -23.50 67.03 -30.32
N LEU A 531 -23.81 65.95 -29.61
CA LEU A 531 -22.82 64.94 -29.24
C LEU A 531 -22.21 64.24 -30.47
N CYS A 532 -23.00 63.97 -31.51
CA CYS A 532 -22.48 63.43 -32.77
C CYS A 532 -21.48 64.39 -33.42
N GLN A 533 -21.75 65.71 -33.45
CA GLN A 533 -20.82 66.71 -33.98
C GLN A 533 -19.51 66.77 -33.18
N GLU A 534 -19.60 66.73 -31.85
CA GLU A 534 -18.44 66.66 -30.97
C GLU A 534 -17.60 65.40 -31.22
N LYS A 535 -18.25 64.24 -31.40
CA LYS A 535 -17.57 62.99 -31.75
C LYS A 535 -16.92 63.05 -33.13
N ILE A 536 -17.60 63.56 -34.15
CA ILE A 536 -17.02 63.71 -35.49
C ILE A 536 -15.74 64.53 -35.42
N ALA A 537 -15.77 65.69 -34.76
CA ALA A 537 -14.59 66.53 -34.58
C ALA A 537 -13.46 65.78 -33.87
N ALA A 538 -13.77 65.04 -32.79
CA ALA A 538 -12.79 64.31 -32.01
C ALA A 538 -12.10 63.15 -32.78
N TYR A 539 -12.74 62.58 -33.80
CA TYR A 539 -12.19 61.49 -34.63
C TYR A 539 -11.57 61.96 -35.95
N GLU A 540 -12.04 63.07 -36.54
CA GLU A 540 -11.46 63.63 -37.78
C GLU A 540 -10.20 64.45 -37.52
N SER A 541 -10.09 65.06 -36.34
CA SER A 541 -8.92 65.83 -35.92
C SER A 541 -8.57 65.48 -34.46
N PRO A 542 -8.07 64.25 -34.21
CA PRO A 542 -7.87 63.77 -32.86
C PRO A 542 -6.78 64.55 -32.12
N ASN A 543 -7.13 65.07 -30.94
CA ASN A 543 -6.21 65.72 -30.02
C ASN A 543 -5.86 64.76 -28.88
N PRO A 544 -4.58 64.39 -28.68
CA PRO A 544 -4.17 63.46 -27.63
C PRO A 544 -4.63 63.83 -26.21
N ALA A 545 -4.86 65.12 -25.92
CA ALA A 545 -5.26 65.59 -24.60
C ALA A 545 -6.78 65.51 -24.33
N THR A 546 -7.61 65.52 -25.37
CA THR A 546 -9.07 65.70 -25.22
C THR A 546 -9.92 64.71 -26.00
N SER A 547 -9.36 64.07 -27.03
CA SER A 547 -10.08 63.06 -27.81
C SER A 547 -10.19 61.72 -27.05
N PRO A 548 -11.25 60.93 -27.29
CA PRO A 548 -11.34 59.55 -26.80
C PRO A 548 -10.10 58.75 -27.22
N GLN A 549 -9.61 57.88 -26.33
CA GLN A 549 -8.41 57.07 -26.61
C GLN A 549 -8.57 56.22 -27.89
N LEU A 550 -9.79 55.78 -28.21
CA LEU A 550 -10.11 55.02 -29.42
C LEU A 550 -9.84 55.82 -30.71
N ALA A 551 -9.97 57.15 -30.69
CA ALA A 551 -9.65 58.00 -31.84
C ALA A 551 -8.15 57.97 -32.21
N LEU A 552 -7.30 57.57 -31.25
CA LEU A 552 -5.85 57.46 -31.40
C LEU A 552 -5.40 56.00 -31.63
N ALA A 553 -6.34 55.05 -31.70
CA ALA A 553 -6.05 53.64 -31.87
C ALA A 553 -5.28 53.37 -33.17
N LYS A 554 -4.27 52.51 -33.09
CA LYS A 554 -3.43 52.11 -34.24
C LYS A 554 -3.87 50.75 -34.81
N GLU A 555 -4.53 49.96 -33.97
CA GLU A 555 -4.98 48.60 -34.20
C GLU A 555 -6.03 48.54 -35.31
N LYS A 556 -5.85 47.60 -36.25
CA LYS A 556 -6.68 47.47 -37.46
C LYS A 556 -8.16 47.21 -37.13
N ASP A 557 -8.43 46.35 -36.15
CA ASP A 557 -9.79 45.95 -35.81
C ASP A 557 -10.57 47.13 -35.22
N TRP A 558 -9.94 47.92 -34.35
CA TRP A 558 -10.52 49.13 -33.78
C TRP A 558 -10.75 50.20 -34.84
N LYS A 559 -9.80 50.44 -35.73
CA LYS A 559 -10.01 51.34 -36.88
C LYS A 559 -11.17 50.89 -37.77
N THR A 560 -11.32 49.59 -37.97
CA THR A 560 -12.41 49.01 -38.76
C THR A 560 -13.76 49.27 -38.08
N ARG A 561 -13.88 49.01 -36.77
CA ARG A 561 -15.09 49.32 -35.99
C ARG A 561 -15.45 50.80 -36.02
N VAL A 562 -14.47 51.69 -35.84
CA VAL A 562 -14.69 53.15 -35.99
C VAL A 562 -15.20 53.47 -37.38
N SER A 563 -14.61 52.88 -38.44
CA SER A 563 -15.06 53.11 -39.82
C SER A 563 -16.49 52.66 -40.11
N TRP A 564 -17.01 51.67 -39.36
CA TRP A 564 -18.41 51.24 -39.45
C TRP A 564 -19.36 52.19 -38.71
N ASN A 565 -18.92 52.76 -37.59
CA ASN A 565 -19.77 53.58 -36.72
C ASN A 565 -19.76 55.07 -37.09
N LEU A 566 -18.65 55.60 -37.60
CA LEU A 566 -18.50 57.01 -37.96
C LEU A 566 -19.48 57.49 -39.05
N PRO A 567 -19.79 56.71 -40.10
CA PRO A 567 -20.83 57.09 -41.08
C PRO A 567 -22.22 57.21 -40.45
N ASN A 568 -22.55 56.38 -39.46
CA ASN A 568 -23.86 56.40 -38.82
C ASN A 568 -24.09 57.68 -38.00
N ILE A 569 -23.06 58.19 -37.32
CA ILE A 569 -23.15 59.47 -36.58
C ILE A 569 -23.21 60.70 -37.50
N LYS A 570 -22.73 60.57 -38.75
CA LYS A 570 -22.83 61.60 -39.81
C LYS A 570 -24.16 61.58 -40.58
N SER A 571 -25.03 60.62 -40.28
CA SER A 571 -26.33 60.48 -40.96
C SER A 571 -27.26 61.66 -40.65
N ARG A 572 -28.18 61.97 -41.57
CA ARG A 572 -29.24 62.96 -41.35
C ARG A 572 -30.38 62.41 -40.48
N GLY A 573 -30.53 61.10 -40.37
CA GLY A 573 -31.62 60.46 -39.61
C GLY A 573 -31.33 60.38 -38.11
N ALA A 574 -32.22 60.92 -37.28
CA ALA A 574 -32.06 60.93 -35.82
C ALA A 574 -31.87 59.52 -35.21
N SER A 575 -32.66 58.54 -35.66
CA SER A 575 -32.53 57.14 -35.22
C SER A 575 -31.16 56.54 -35.58
N THR A 576 -30.67 56.79 -36.80
CA THR A 576 -29.35 56.30 -37.25
C THR A 576 -28.21 56.96 -36.49
N ARG A 577 -28.29 58.29 -36.24
CA ARG A 577 -27.30 59.00 -35.42
C ARG A 577 -27.23 58.43 -34.02
N ARG A 578 -28.39 58.20 -33.39
CA ARG A 578 -28.49 57.61 -32.07
C ARG A 578 -27.85 56.22 -32.01
N ARG A 579 -28.16 55.34 -32.97
CA ARG A 579 -27.50 54.01 -33.08
C ARG A 579 -25.99 54.14 -33.25
N GLY A 580 -25.53 55.01 -34.15
CA GLY A 580 -24.10 55.23 -34.37
C GLY A 580 -23.38 55.76 -33.12
N LEU A 581 -24.01 56.69 -32.40
CA LEU A 581 -23.47 57.27 -31.17
C LEU A 581 -23.42 56.22 -30.05
N THR A 582 -24.44 55.38 -29.93
CA THR A 582 -24.48 54.27 -28.98
C THR A 582 -23.37 53.27 -29.23
N GLU A 583 -23.23 52.75 -30.46
CA GLU A 583 -22.20 51.77 -30.78
C GLU A 583 -20.78 52.36 -30.65
N LEU A 584 -20.56 53.60 -31.12
CA LEU A 584 -19.26 54.25 -30.95
C LEU A 584 -18.91 54.49 -29.47
N SER A 585 -19.88 54.87 -28.64
CA SER A 585 -19.65 55.07 -27.19
C SER A 585 -19.36 53.76 -26.47
N LYS A 586 -19.98 52.64 -26.88
CA LYS A 586 -19.63 51.30 -26.39
C LYS A 586 -18.20 50.93 -26.79
N ASP A 587 -17.84 51.13 -28.06
CA ASP A 587 -16.49 50.87 -28.57
C ASP A 587 -15.43 51.67 -27.81
N GLU A 588 -15.69 52.95 -27.55
CA GLU A 588 -14.80 53.81 -26.77
C GLU A 588 -14.58 53.27 -25.36
N PHE A 589 -15.66 52.85 -24.69
CA PHE A 589 -15.59 52.29 -23.36
C PHE A 589 -14.82 50.97 -23.36
N THR A 590 -15.16 50.04 -24.26
CA THR A 590 -14.47 48.75 -24.39
C THR A 590 -12.98 48.94 -24.70
N TYR A 591 -12.63 49.88 -25.57
CA TYR A 591 -11.23 50.20 -25.86
C TYR A 591 -10.50 50.74 -24.62
N ALA A 592 -11.10 51.67 -23.89
CA ALA A 592 -10.52 52.22 -22.67
C ALA A 592 -10.33 51.15 -21.57
N ILE A 593 -11.31 50.26 -21.38
CA ILE A 593 -11.20 49.13 -20.44
C ILE A 593 -10.17 48.10 -20.89
N GLY A 594 -10.12 47.78 -22.19
CA GLY A 594 -9.15 46.85 -22.77
C GLY A 594 -7.70 47.20 -22.46
N ARG A 595 -7.39 48.50 -22.37
CA ARG A 595 -6.06 49.04 -22.05
C ARG A 595 -5.70 49.06 -20.56
N LYS A 596 -6.65 48.81 -19.66
CA LYS A 596 -6.35 48.67 -18.22
C LYS A 596 -5.64 47.35 -17.96
N SER A 597 -4.85 47.28 -16.90
CA SER A 597 -4.36 46.01 -16.37
C SER A 597 -5.53 45.18 -15.83
N THR A 598 -5.37 43.86 -15.80
CA THR A 598 -6.36 42.96 -15.19
C THR A 598 -6.62 43.36 -13.74
N GLN A 599 -5.57 43.68 -12.97
CA GLN A 599 -5.68 44.09 -11.56
C GLN A 599 -6.52 45.36 -11.38
N GLU A 600 -6.36 46.38 -12.22
CA GLU A 600 -7.20 47.58 -12.18
C GLU A 600 -8.68 47.26 -12.42
N VAL A 601 -8.99 46.38 -13.38
CA VAL A 601 -10.37 45.99 -13.68
C VAL A 601 -10.98 45.16 -12.56
N LEU A 602 -10.22 44.24 -11.96
CA LEU A 602 -10.67 43.51 -10.78
C LEU A 602 -10.94 44.46 -9.61
N GLY A 603 -10.09 45.49 -9.41
CA GLY A 603 -10.31 46.53 -8.41
C GLY A 603 -11.61 47.32 -8.65
N ILE A 604 -11.94 47.64 -9.91
CA ILE A 604 -13.22 48.26 -10.26
C ILE A 604 -14.38 47.33 -9.90
N LEU A 605 -14.34 46.06 -10.30
CA LEU A 605 -15.39 45.07 -9.99
C LEU A 605 -15.59 44.93 -8.47
N LEU A 606 -14.49 44.92 -7.71
CA LEU A 606 -14.53 44.84 -6.25
C LEU A 606 -15.17 46.08 -5.62
N SER A 607 -14.88 47.28 -6.14
CA SER A 607 -15.49 48.53 -5.66
C SER A 607 -17.01 48.59 -5.86
N VAL A 608 -17.54 47.84 -6.82
CA VAL A 608 -18.98 47.75 -7.11
C VAL A 608 -19.61 46.44 -6.63
N ARG A 609 -18.91 45.63 -5.81
CA ARG A 609 -19.40 44.35 -5.27
C ARG A 609 -20.84 44.43 -4.74
N ASN A 610 -21.14 45.46 -3.95
CA ASN A 610 -22.44 45.63 -3.29
C ASN A 610 -23.58 45.99 -4.26
N GLN A 611 -23.30 46.16 -5.56
CA GLN A 611 -24.31 46.36 -6.60
C GLN A 611 -24.78 45.04 -7.22
N PHE A 612 -24.13 43.91 -6.91
CA PHE A 612 -24.50 42.60 -7.43
C PHE A 612 -25.24 41.78 -6.38
N PRO A 613 -26.27 41.00 -6.77
CA PRO A 613 -26.80 39.95 -5.92
C PRO A 613 -25.72 38.86 -5.71
N ASP A 614 -25.82 38.13 -4.60
CA ASP A 614 -24.81 37.15 -4.18
C ASP A 614 -24.53 36.10 -5.27
N TRP A 615 -25.57 35.64 -5.98
CA TRP A 615 -25.44 34.65 -7.04
C TRP A 615 -24.59 35.17 -8.21
N ALA A 616 -24.73 36.44 -8.57
CA ALA A 616 -23.99 37.07 -9.66
C ALA A 616 -22.54 37.29 -9.25
N TRP A 617 -22.32 37.79 -8.03
CA TRP A 617 -20.97 37.98 -7.49
C TRP A 617 -20.21 36.66 -7.43
N ARG A 618 -20.85 35.56 -6.99
CA ARG A 618 -20.25 34.22 -7.01
C ARG A 618 -19.81 33.79 -8.41
N GLN A 619 -20.58 34.06 -9.46
CA GLN A 619 -20.17 33.77 -10.85
C GLN A 619 -18.95 34.60 -11.28
N ILE A 620 -18.90 35.88 -10.90
CA ILE A 620 -17.76 36.77 -11.20
C ILE A 620 -16.49 36.23 -10.51
N VAL A 621 -16.59 35.94 -9.21
CA VAL A 621 -15.48 35.35 -8.43
C VAL A 621 -15.04 34.01 -9.03
N LYS A 622 -15.99 33.15 -9.40
CA LYS A 622 -15.73 31.83 -10.00
C LYS A 622 -14.98 31.87 -11.33
N LEU A 623 -15.04 32.97 -12.07
CA LEU A 623 -14.43 33.05 -13.41
C LEU A 623 -13.26 34.04 -13.49
N THR A 624 -12.91 34.71 -12.39
CA THR A 624 -11.84 35.71 -12.37
C THR A 624 -10.80 35.45 -11.28
N PRO A 625 -9.62 36.09 -11.31
CA PRO A 625 -8.63 35.97 -10.24
C PRO A 625 -9.11 36.42 -8.85
N LEU A 626 -10.25 37.12 -8.73
CA LEU A 626 -10.86 37.47 -7.44
C LEU A 626 -11.08 36.26 -6.52
N ARG A 627 -11.17 35.04 -7.08
CA ARG A 627 -11.24 33.80 -6.28
C ARG A 627 -10.18 33.69 -5.19
N VAL A 628 -8.96 34.18 -5.44
CA VAL A 628 -7.83 34.07 -4.51
C VAL A 628 -8.16 34.71 -3.16
N THR A 629 -8.83 35.87 -3.19
CA THR A 629 -9.16 36.66 -1.99
C THR A 629 -10.62 36.49 -1.55
N GLU A 630 -11.57 36.35 -2.50
CA GLU A 630 -13.01 36.41 -2.22
C GLU A 630 -13.66 35.06 -1.89
N VAL A 631 -13.00 33.92 -2.17
CA VAL A 631 -13.57 32.61 -1.84
C VAL A 631 -13.41 32.31 -0.34
N THR A 632 -14.57 32.19 0.32
CA THR A 632 -14.71 31.86 1.75
C THR A 632 -15.60 30.63 2.01
N ASP A 633 -16.10 29.97 0.96
CA ASP A 633 -17.06 28.86 1.03
C ASP A 633 -16.57 27.65 0.20
N PRO A 634 -16.50 26.43 0.75
CA PRO A 634 -16.15 25.21 0.00
C PRO A 634 -17.02 24.93 -1.22
N ASN A 635 -18.28 25.39 -1.23
CA ASN A 635 -19.21 25.22 -2.35
C ASN A 635 -19.16 26.39 -3.35
N TRP A 636 -18.03 27.10 -3.45
CA TRP A 636 -17.89 28.29 -4.30
C TRP A 636 -18.12 28.06 -5.80
N GLU A 637 -18.01 26.82 -6.28
CA GLU A 637 -18.30 26.47 -7.68
C GLU A 637 -19.78 26.22 -7.97
N ASP A 638 -20.55 25.86 -6.94
CA ASP A 638 -21.93 25.43 -7.05
C ASP A 638 -22.91 26.48 -6.54
N TRP A 639 -24.16 26.37 -6.97
CA TRP A 639 -25.23 27.25 -6.53
C TRP A 639 -25.78 26.73 -5.20
N THR A 640 -26.00 27.61 -4.23
CA THR A 640 -26.83 27.25 -3.07
C THR A 640 -28.28 27.04 -3.54
N SER A 641 -29.04 26.19 -2.84
CA SER A 641 -30.46 25.91 -3.13
C SER A 641 -31.33 27.17 -3.25
N ASP A 642 -30.92 28.26 -2.60
CA ASP A 642 -31.70 29.48 -2.47
C ASP A 642 -31.31 30.53 -3.54
N ALA A 643 -30.08 30.46 -4.08
CA ALA A 643 -29.57 31.37 -5.11
C ALA A 643 -30.07 31.01 -6.52
N GLN A 644 -30.41 29.75 -6.77
CA GLN A 644 -30.85 29.30 -8.08
C GLN A 644 -32.22 29.92 -8.47
N PRO A 645 -33.27 29.91 -7.63
CA PRO A 645 -34.53 30.58 -7.93
C PRO A 645 -34.41 32.09 -8.16
N GLU A 646 -33.61 32.80 -7.34
CA GLU A 646 -33.38 34.25 -7.47
C GLU A 646 -32.75 34.61 -8.82
N SER A 647 -31.83 33.78 -9.33
CA SER A 647 -31.19 34.01 -10.62
C SER A 647 -32.19 33.97 -11.80
N TYR A 648 -33.27 33.19 -11.66
CA TYR A 648 -34.34 33.09 -12.65
C TYR A 648 -35.47 34.09 -12.43
N SER A 649 -35.36 35.00 -11.46
CA SER A 649 -36.34 36.07 -11.27
C SER A 649 -36.35 37.03 -12.46
N GLN A 650 -37.46 37.75 -12.63
CA GLN A 650 -37.61 38.72 -13.72
C GLN A 650 -36.60 39.88 -13.57
N GLU A 651 -36.32 40.30 -12.34
CA GLU A 651 -35.37 41.36 -11.98
C GLU A 651 -33.93 40.95 -12.33
N SER A 652 -33.59 39.68 -12.17
CA SER A 652 -32.26 39.12 -12.48
C SER A 652 -32.03 38.89 -13.98
N ASN A 653 -33.07 38.95 -14.82
CA ASN A 653 -33.01 38.47 -16.21
C ASN A 653 -31.90 39.14 -17.04
N THR A 654 -31.80 40.48 -17.01
CA THR A 654 -30.79 41.22 -17.77
C THR A 654 -29.37 40.86 -17.34
N LEU A 655 -29.11 40.85 -16.03
CA LEU A 655 -27.80 40.51 -15.49
C LEU A 655 -27.42 39.05 -15.78
N ARG A 656 -28.39 38.12 -15.67
CA ARG A 656 -28.20 36.71 -15.99
C ARG A 656 -27.83 36.50 -17.46
N LEU A 657 -28.49 37.21 -18.39
CA LEU A 657 -28.15 37.14 -19.81
C LEU A 657 -26.72 37.62 -20.06
N ILE A 658 -26.32 38.75 -19.45
CA ILE A 658 -24.95 39.26 -19.54
C ILE A 658 -23.92 38.25 -19.04
N LEU A 659 -24.14 37.67 -17.86
CA LEU A 659 -23.20 36.71 -17.27
C LEU A 659 -23.14 35.38 -18.03
N ASN A 660 -24.27 34.90 -18.55
CA ASN A 660 -24.31 33.70 -19.39
C ASN A 660 -23.58 33.91 -20.71
N GLU A 661 -23.79 35.06 -21.36
CA GLU A 661 -23.11 35.40 -22.61
C GLU A 661 -21.60 35.58 -22.38
N TRP A 662 -21.21 36.31 -21.33
CA TRP A 662 -19.82 36.46 -20.91
C TRP A 662 -19.15 35.10 -20.71
N ARG A 663 -19.76 34.22 -19.90
CA ARG A 663 -19.24 32.88 -19.64
C ARG A 663 -19.11 32.04 -20.92
N SER A 664 -20.16 32.00 -21.75
CA SER A 664 -20.16 31.15 -22.95
C SER A 664 -19.13 31.60 -23.99
N ASN A 665 -19.00 32.91 -24.21
CA ASN A 665 -18.02 33.47 -25.15
C ASN A 665 -16.56 33.31 -24.69
N ASN A 666 -16.34 33.09 -23.40
CA ASN A 666 -15.00 32.95 -22.82
C ASN A 666 -14.58 31.50 -22.54
N THR A 667 -15.39 30.51 -22.95
CA THR A 667 -15.20 29.09 -22.57
C THR A 667 -13.78 28.57 -22.82
N THR A 668 -13.14 28.97 -23.93
CA THR A 668 -11.82 28.51 -24.35
C THR A 668 -10.73 29.59 -24.32
N LEU A 669 -11.08 30.84 -23.97
CA LEU A 669 -10.17 32.00 -24.03
C LEU A 669 -9.08 31.98 -22.96
N TRP A 670 -9.17 31.11 -21.96
CA TRP A 670 -8.09 30.87 -21.00
C TRP A 670 -6.76 30.49 -21.70
N ARG A 671 -6.83 29.86 -22.88
CA ARG A 671 -5.65 29.45 -23.66
C ARG A 671 -4.87 30.66 -24.13
N GLU A 672 -5.54 31.56 -24.84
CA GLU A 672 -4.96 32.81 -25.36
C GLU A 672 -4.49 33.70 -24.22
N GLU A 673 -5.23 33.75 -23.12
CA GLU A 673 -4.82 34.51 -21.95
C GLU A 673 -3.56 33.93 -21.30
N HIS A 674 -3.46 32.61 -21.13
CA HIS A 674 -2.25 32.00 -20.57
C HIS A 674 -1.05 32.12 -21.51
N GLU A 675 -1.25 32.01 -22.82
CA GLU A 675 -0.21 32.31 -23.82
C GLU A 675 0.33 33.74 -23.66
N ARG A 676 -0.57 34.70 -23.37
CA ARG A 676 -0.20 36.11 -23.25
C ARG A 676 0.45 36.46 -21.91
N SER A 677 -0.05 35.91 -20.80
CA SER A 677 0.30 36.37 -19.45
C SER A 677 1.01 35.33 -18.57
N GLN A 678 0.94 34.04 -18.94
CA GLN A 678 1.38 32.90 -18.14
C GLN A 678 0.85 32.93 -16.69
N GLU A 679 -0.28 33.59 -16.46
CA GLU A 679 -0.89 33.65 -15.13
C GLU A 679 -1.61 32.34 -14.78
N LEU A 680 -1.61 31.99 -13.49
CA LEU A 680 -2.40 30.88 -12.96
C LEU A 680 -3.89 31.27 -12.87
N ILE A 681 -4.59 31.18 -13.99
CA ILE A 681 -6.00 31.59 -14.12
C ILE A 681 -7.00 30.42 -14.12
N VAL A 682 -6.54 29.22 -14.45
CA VAL A 682 -7.37 28.00 -14.52
C VAL A 682 -7.52 27.36 -13.15
N THR A 683 -8.58 26.57 -12.97
CA THR A 683 -8.87 25.86 -11.70
C THR A 683 -8.90 24.34 -11.86
N ARG A 684 -8.48 23.87 -13.03
CA ARG A 684 -8.47 22.47 -13.48
C ARG A 684 -7.86 22.44 -14.88
N ALA A 685 -7.22 21.34 -15.24
CA ALA A 685 -6.80 21.09 -16.62
C ALA A 685 -6.85 19.58 -16.93
N VAL A 686 -7.07 19.24 -18.21
CA VAL A 686 -6.85 17.88 -18.74
C VAL A 686 -5.47 17.75 -19.40
N CYS A 687 -5.07 16.52 -19.73
CA CYS A 687 -3.74 16.18 -20.26
C CYS A 687 -3.21 17.10 -21.36
N ASN A 688 -3.98 17.35 -22.42
CA ASN A 688 -3.54 18.24 -23.50
C ASN A 688 -3.47 19.71 -23.06
N GLU A 689 -4.34 20.16 -22.17
CA GLU A 689 -4.33 21.52 -21.64
C GLU A 689 -3.10 21.74 -20.75
N THR A 690 -2.73 20.75 -19.93
CA THR A 690 -1.49 20.74 -19.14
C THR A 690 -0.25 20.81 -20.05
N ALA A 691 -0.23 20.03 -21.14
CA ALA A 691 0.86 20.10 -22.11
C ALA A 691 0.89 21.45 -22.86
N GLU A 692 -0.27 22.04 -23.18
CA GLU A 692 -0.38 23.39 -23.73
C GLU A 692 0.24 24.44 -22.78
N HIS A 693 -0.04 24.35 -21.47
CA HIS A 693 0.60 25.20 -20.47
C HIS A 693 2.13 25.05 -20.49
N CYS A 694 2.64 23.81 -20.56
CA CYS A 694 4.08 23.55 -20.67
C CYS A 694 4.66 24.19 -21.93
N GLN A 695 4.01 24.07 -23.08
CA GLN A 695 4.49 24.67 -24.33
C GLN A 695 4.45 26.20 -24.31
N HIS A 696 3.42 26.82 -23.73
CA HIS A 696 3.38 28.28 -23.54
C HIS A 696 4.56 28.78 -22.69
N LEU A 697 4.91 28.07 -21.62
CA LEU A 697 6.06 28.40 -20.76
C LEU A 697 7.39 28.22 -21.48
N ARG A 698 7.45 27.34 -22.49
CA ARG A 698 8.60 27.10 -23.37
C ARG A 698 8.64 28.06 -24.57
N GLY A 699 7.72 29.02 -24.65
CA GLY A 699 7.68 30.03 -25.71
C GLY A 699 6.96 29.62 -27.00
N HIS A 700 6.08 28.63 -26.94
CA HIS A 700 5.35 28.09 -28.10
C HIS A 700 3.84 28.17 -27.93
N ASN A 701 3.12 28.28 -29.05
CA ASN A 701 1.65 28.26 -29.09
C ASN A 701 1.14 27.09 -29.94
N PRO A 702 1.00 25.88 -29.35
CA PRO A 702 0.48 24.73 -30.07
C PRO A 702 -1.05 24.81 -30.23
N PRO A 703 -1.61 24.18 -31.27
CA PRO A 703 -3.07 24.14 -31.45
C PRO A 703 -3.76 23.41 -30.29
N GLY A 704 -5.01 23.79 -30.00
CA GLY A 704 -5.83 23.16 -28.95
C GLY A 704 -6.29 21.74 -29.30
N GLY A 705 -6.36 20.87 -28.29
CA GLY A 705 -6.81 19.49 -28.43
C GLY A 705 -5.72 18.54 -28.95
N LEU A 706 -5.97 17.23 -28.94
CA LEU A 706 -4.96 16.21 -29.25
C LEU A 706 -4.77 15.96 -30.74
N THR A 707 -5.86 16.00 -31.52
CA THR A 707 -5.87 15.68 -32.95
C THR A 707 -4.88 16.50 -33.79
N PRO A 708 -4.75 17.84 -33.63
CA PRO A 708 -3.86 18.63 -34.47
C PRO A 708 -2.38 18.55 -34.06
N LYS A 709 -2.04 18.03 -32.87
CA LYS A 709 -0.67 18.07 -32.32
C LYS A 709 0.36 17.35 -33.18
N SER A 710 0.04 16.14 -33.66
CA SER A 710 0.97 15.35 -34.47
C SER A 710 1.39 16.08 -35.75
N LYS A 711 0.44 16.72 -36.44
CA LYS A 711 0.70 17.54 -37.63
C LYS A 711 1.47 18.81 -37.31
N TRP A 712 1.26 19.40 -36.13
CA TRP A 712 2.02 20.57 -35.68
C TRP A 712 3.51 20.25 -35.51
N TYR A 713 3.84 19.16 -34.80
CA TYR A 713 5.24 18.70 -34.67
C TYR A 713 5.87 18.35 -36.02
N LEU A 714 5.16 17.58 -36.86
CA LEU A 714 5.61 17.25 -38.22
C LEU A 714 5.84 18.50 -39.08
N GLY A 715 5.00 19.53 -38.92
CA GLY A 715 5.12 20.80 -39.62
C GLY A 715 6.45 21.51 -39.31
N HIS A 716 6.77 21.66 -38.03
CA HIS A 716 8.03 22.27 -37.58
C HIS A 716 9.25 21.41 -37.95
N GLU A 717 9.12 20.10 -37.83
CA GLU A 717 10.16 19.14 -38.23
C GLU A 717 10.48 19.24 -39.75
N GLY A 718 9.46 19.49 -40.58
CA GLY A 718 9.61 19.66 -42.03
C GLY A 718 10.14 21.05 -42.41
N ALA A 719 9.61 22.10 -41.77
CA ALA A 719 9.96 23.50 -42.07
C ALA A 719 11.37 23.89 -41.60
N ARG A 720 11.87 23.27 -40.52
CA ARG A 720 13.16 23.62 -39.88
C ARG A 720 13.24 25.10 -39.48
N ASP A 721 12.10 25.65 -39.07
CA ASP A 721 11.91 27.06 -38.72
C ASP A 721 12.36 27.39 -37.29
N ILE A 722 12.43 26.40 -36.40
CA ILE A 722 12.90 26.55 -35.02
C ILE A 722 14.38 26.11 -34.88
N PRO A 723 15.29 26.99 -34.43
CA PRO A 723 16.69 26.64 -34.15
C PRO A 723 16.83 25.85 -32.83
N GLY A 724 17.84 25.00 -32.72
CA GLY A 724 18.15 24.23 -31.51
C GLY A 724 18.63 22.81 -31.82
N GLU A 725 19.27 22.17 -30.85
CA GLU A 725 19.67 20.76 -30.92
C GLU A 725 19.12 20.01 -29.69
N PRO A 726 18.38 18.89 -29.87
CA PRO A 726 18.00 18.32 -31.16
C PRO A 726 17.02 19.22 -31.92
N ARG A 727 16.99 19.12 -33.25
CA ARG A 727 16.00 19.83 -34.09
C ARG A 727 14.57 19.34 -33.81
N PRO A 728 13.52 20.11 -34.19
CA PRO A 728 12.14 19.62 -34.09
C PRO A 728 11.97 18.25 -34.73
N TYR A 729 11.25 17.34 -34.07
CA TYR A 729 10.99 15.99 -34.56
C TYR A 729 9.60 15.47 -34.18
N TYR A 730 9.10 14.51 -34.95
CA TYR A 730 7.96 13.67 -34.61
C TYR A 730 8.24 12.21 -34.95
N THR A 731 8.36 11.36 -33.93
CA THR A 731 8.83 9.98 -34.08
C THR A 731 8.00 8.96 -33.29
N ARG A 732 8.10 7.69 -33.68
CA ARG A 732 7.72 6.55 -32.83
C ARG A 732 8.97 6.22 -32.01
N PRO A 733 8.97 6.35 -30.68
CA PRO A 733 10.16 6.12 -29.89
C PRO A 733 10.61 4.66 -29.99
N THR A 734 11.92 4.48 -30.11
CA THR A 734 12.62 3.19 -30.19
C THR A 734 13.67 3.04 -29.10
N SER A 735 14.10 4.15 -28.50
CA SER A 735 15.09 4.18 -27.44
C SER A 735 14.85 5.35 -26.47
N GLN A 736 15.68 5.46 -25.44
CA GLN A 736 15.66 6.61 -24.51
C GLN A 736 15.94 7.95 -25.19
N ASP A 737 16.70 7.97 -26.28
CA ASP A 737 17.15 9.21 -26.95
C ASP A 737 15.99 9.95 -27.64
N ASP A 738 14.86 9.26 -27.87
CA ASP A 738 13.64 9.82 -28.46
C ASP A 738 12.81 10.63 -27.44
N PHE A 739 13.20 10.69 -26.17
CA PHE A 739 12.48 11.38 -25.08
C PHE A 739 13.25 12.60 -24.59
N THR A 740 13.34 13.63 -25.42
CA THR A 740 13.97 14.89 -25.03
C THR A 740 13.11 15.64 -23.99
N MET A 741 13.74 16.24 -22.98
CA MET A 741 13.06 17.09 -21.99
C MET A 741 12.19 18.16 -22.67
N GLY A 742 10.92 18.26 -22.28
CA GLY A 742 9.92 19.16 -22.86
C GLY A 742 9.20 18.60 -24.11
N ALA A 743 9.54 17.39 -24.58
CA ALA A 743 8.80 16.74 -25.65
C ALA A 743 7.41 16.30 -25.17
N SER A 744 6.41 16.35 -26.07
CA SER A 744 5.09 15.75 -25.84
C SER A 744 5.10 14.28 -26.23
N ILE A 745 4.64 13.41 -25.33
CA ILE A 745 4.29 12.03 -25.64
C ILE A 745 2.78 11.96 -25.88
N LEU A 746 2.37 11.38 -27.00
CA LEU A 746 0.97 11.25 -27.43
C LEU A 746 0.59 9.77 -27.53
N TRP A 747 -0.43 9.33 -26.79
CA TRP A 747 -0.86 7.91 -26.79
C TRP A 747 -2.12 7.67 -27.61
N LEU A 748 -2.16 6.51 -28.27
CA LEU A 748 -3.30 6.03 -29.04
C LEU A 748 -4.01 4.87 -28.35
N ARG A 749 -5.32 4.79 -28.54
CA ARG A 749 -6.12 3.61 -28.18
C ARG A 749 -7.30 3.45 -29.12
N PHE A 750 -7.72 2.21 -29.33
CA PHE A 750 -9.01 1.91 -29.95
C PHE A 750 -10.14 1.95 -28.92
N VAL A 751 -11.24 2.62 -29.24
CA VAL A 751 -12.42 2.72 -28.38
C VAL A 751 -13.70 2.29 -29.10
N ASP A 752 -14.66 1.72 -28.37
CA ASP A 752 -15.91 1.19 -28.94
C ASP A 752 -16.93 2.27 -29.34
N THR A 753 -16.71 3.52 -28.95
CA THR A 753 -17.57 4.66 -29.28
C THR A 753 -16.85 5.69 -30.13
N GLU A 754 -17.58 6.32 -31.06
CA GLU A 754 -17.04 7.43 -31.84
C GLU A 754 -16.58 8.56 -30.89
N PRO A 755 -15.28 8.92 -30.92
CA PRO A 755 -14.75 9.91 -30.01
C PRO A 755 -15.03 11.33 -30.52
N ASN A 756 -14.85 12.32 -29.65
CA ASN A 756 -14.96 13.71 -30.06
C ASN A 756 -13.94 14.03 -31.18
N ALA A 757 -14.31 14.88 -32.13
CA ALA A 757 -13.44 15.34 -33.22
C ALA A 757 -12.05 15.84 -32.78
N TRP A 758 -11.94 16.38 -31.56
CA TRP A 758 -10.66 16.82 -30.98
C TRP A 758 -9.73 15.67 -30.53
N GLN A 759 -10.24 14.44 -30.47
CA GLN A 759 -9.53 13.23 -30.04
C GLN A 759 -9.31 12.22 -31.17
N ILE A 760 -10.02 12.34 -32.30
CA ILE A 760 -9.90 11.41 -33.43
C ILE A 760 -8.46 11.38 -33.94
N ALA A 761 -7.86 10.19 -33.98
CA ALA A 761 -6.52 10.03 -34.55
C ALA A 761 -6.61 10.07 -36.09
N LYS A 762 -6.20 11.20 -36.67
CA LYS A 762 -6.07 11.33 -38.12
C LYS A 762 -4.80 10.66 -38.61
N ASN A 763 -4.86 10.06 -39.80
CA ASN A 763 -3.73 9.37 -40.39
C ASN A 763 -2.51 10.29 -40.52
N VAL A 764 -1.40 9.89 -39.89
CA VAL A 764 -0.09 10.55 -39.93
C VAL A 764 1.00 9.48 -39.97
N VAL A 765 2.11 9.81 -40.61
CA VAL A 765 3.27 8.92 -40.77
C VAL A 765 4.53 9.70 -40.38
N THR A 766 5.38 9.11 -39.56
CA THR A 766 6.67 9.71 -39.17
C THR A 766 7.63 9.76 -40.37
N LYS A 767 8.72 10.52 -40.27
CA LYS A 767 9.78 10.50 -41.31
C LYS A 767 10.36 9.11 -41.57
N ALA A 768 10.36 8.24 -40.55
CA ALA A 768 10.81 6.85 -40.67
C ALA A 768 9.78 5.92 -41.34
N GLY A 769 8.64 6.44 -41.81
CA GLY A 769 7.60 5.64 -42.46
C GLY A 769 6.68 4.90 -41.49
N VAL A 770 6.74 5.19 -40.19
CA VAL A 770 5.90 4.52 -39.17
C VAL A 770 4.56 5.23 -39.05
N GLY A 771 3.47 4.51 -39.32
CA GLY A 771 2.09 5.01 -39.20
C GLY A 771 1.41 4.68 -37.88
N LEU A 772 0.15 5.09 -37.73
CA LEU A 772 -0.64 4.90 -36.51
C LEU A 772 -1.26 3.50 -36.34
N MET A 773 -1.15 2.61 -37.32
CA MET A 773 -1.74 1.27 -37.25
C MET A 773 -0.72 0.24 -36.75
N PRO A 774 -1.15 -0.77 -35.96
CA PRO A 774 -0.29 -1.90 -35.61
C PRO A 774 0.08 -2.73 -36.85
N ASP A 775 1.13 -3.53 -36.72
CA ASP A 775 1.42 -4.58 -37.70
C ASP A 775 0.25 -5.58 -37.72
N LYS A 776 -0.15 -6.04 -38.91
CA LYS A 776 -1.42 -6.77 -39.13
C LYS A 776 -1.57 -7.99 -38.18
N GLY A 777 -2.54 -7.93 -37.27
CA GLY A 777 -2.97 -9.05 -36.42
C GLY A 777 -4.04 -9.95 -37.05
N SER A 778 -4.31 -11.09 -36.42
CA SER A 778 -5.07 -12.21 -37.02
C SER A 778 -6.60 -12.13 -36.88
N GLY A 779 -7.16 -11.11 -36.22
CA GLY A 779 -8.59 -11.06 -35.86
C GLY A 779 -9.34 -9.77 -36.20
N TRP A 780 -8.65 -8.66 -36.45
CA TRP A 780 -9.26 -7.37 -36.75
C TRP A 780 -9.16 -6.99 -38.23
N THR A 781 -10.25 -6.44 -38.78
CA THR A 781 -10.25 -5.81 -40.10
C THR A 781 -10.12 -4.30 -39.92
N TYR A 782 -8.97 -3.76 -40.28
CA TYR A 782 -8.66 -2.34 -40.21
C TYR A 782 -9.17 -1.60 -41.45
N GLN A 783 -9.74 -0.42 -41.25
CA GLN A 783 -10.18 0.49 -42.29
C GLN A 783 -9.53 1.85 -42.03
N GLY A 784 -8.93 2.46 -43.05
CA GLY A 784 -8.26 3.75 -42.89
C GLY A 784 -8.16 4.54 -44.18
N SER A 785 -8.71 5.76 -44.16
CA SER A 785 -8.31 6.86 -45.05
C SER A 785 -7.80 8.03 -44.19
N ASP A 786 -8.66 8.97 -43.80
CA ASP A 786 -8.33 10.04 -42.82
C ASP A 786 -8.57 9.57 -41.37
N THR A 787 -9.71 8.94 -41.10
CA THR A 787 -10.04 8.33 -39.79
C THR A 787 -9.74 6.84 -39.81
N ILE A 788 -9.09 6.34 -38.77
CA ILE A 788 -8.76 4.91 -38.62
C ILE A 788 -9.81 4.23 -37.74
N THR A 789 -10.44 3.18 -38.26
CA THR A 789 -11.36 2.31 -37.53
C THR A 789 -10.96 0.84 -37.70
N ARG A 790 -11.46 -0.03 -36.82
CA ARG A 790 -11.32 -1.48 -36.98
C ARG A 790 -12.61 -2.19 -36.62
N SER A 791 -12.81 -3.36 -37.20
CA SER A 791 -13.99 -4.19 -36.92
C SER A 791 -13.63 -5.66 -36.79
N ARG A 792 -14.36 -6.39 -35.93
CA ARG A 792 -14.31 -7.85 -35.85
C ARG A 792 -15.68 -8.42 -35.54
N LYS A 793 -15.89 -9.70 -35.87
CA LYS A 793 -17.11 -10.42 -35.48
C LYS A 793 -16.86 -11.17 -34.18
N ILE A 794 -17.65 -10.88 -33.15
CA ILE A 794 -17.64 -11.58 -31.87
C ILE A 794 -18.97 -12.29 -31.63
N THR A 795 -18.97 -13.33 -30.81
CA THR A 795 -20.20 -13.95 -30.32
C THR A 795 -20.61 -13.24 -29.03
N GLY A 796 -21.75 -12.54 -29.04
CA GLY A 796 -22.28 -11.87 -27.86
C GLY A 796 -22.93 -12.83 -26.86
N GLU A 797 -23.34 -12.32 -25.70
CA GLU A 797 -23.94 -13.08 -24.58
C GLU A 797 -25.16 -13.95 -24.97
N LYS A 798 -25.86 -13.58 -26.05
CA LYS A 798 -27.01 -14.32 -26.59
C LYS A 798 -26.66 -15.31 -27.71
N ASN A 799 -25.39 -15.70 -27.86
CA ASN A 799 -24.87 -16.49 -29.00
C ASN A 799 -25.11 -15.86 -30.39
N GLN A 800 -25.43 -14.57 -30.44
CA GLN A 800 -25.58 -13.82 -31.68
C GLN A 800 -24.23 -13.29 -32.15
N LYS A 801 -23.98 -13.34 -33.47
CA LYS A 801 -22.79 -12.71 -34.06
C LYS A 801 -22.98 -11.19 -34.08
N VAL A 802 -22.20 -10.47 -33.29
CA VAL A 802 -22.18 -9.00 -33.25
C VAL A 802 -20.90 -8.52 -33.92
N THR A 803 -21.01 -7.44 -34.69
CA THR A 803 -19.82 -6.75 -35.21
C THR A 803 -19.39 -5.71 -34.18
N GLN A 804 -18.21 -5.89 -33.61
CA GLN A 804 -17.58 -4.88 -32.76
C GLN A 804 -16.85 -3.91 -33.67
N ASN A 805 -17.19 -2.62 -33.59
CA ASN A 805 -16.52 -1.54 -34.31
C ASN A 805 -15.77 -0.67 -33.31
N GLN A 806 -14.54 -0.30 -33.64
CA GLN A 806 -13.72 0.56 -32.80
C GLN A 806 -13.08 1.69 -33.61
N TRP A 807 -12.86 2.81 -32.95
CA TRP A 807 -12.27 4.03 -33.48
C TRP A 807 -10.91 4.27 -32.85
N LEU A 808 -9.93 4.65 -33.65
CA LEU A 808 -8.63 5.08 -33.13
C LEU A 808 -8.71 6.53 -32.66
N ARG A 809 -8.25 6.79 -31.43
CA ARG A 809 -8.14 8.14 -30.87
C ARG A 809 -6.83 8.36 -30.15
N TRP A 810 -6.45 9.62 -30.06
CA TRP A 810 -5.52 10.07 -29.04
C TRP A 810 -6.23 10.03 -27.68
N ILE A 811 -5.61 9.39 -26.69
CA ILE A 811 -6.18 9.27 -25.35
C ILE A 811 -5.55 10.20 -24.34
N HIS A 812 -4.27 10.55 -24.54
CA HIS A 812 -3.47 11.21 -23.52
C HIS A 812 -2.29 11.97 -24.13
N GLU A 813 -1.86 13.02 -23.44
CA GLU A 813 -0.64 13.78 -23.72
C GLU A 813 0.13 14.04 -22.42
N ALA A 814 1.45 13.86 -22.45
CA ALA A 814 2.35 14.09 -21.33
C ALA A 814 3.58 14.85 -21.79
N THR A 815 4.18 15.65 -20.90
CA THR A 815 5.45 16.34 -21.19
C THR A 815 6.60 15.59 -20.54
N VAL A 816 7.63 15.25 -21.31
CA VAL A 816 8.85 14.59 -20.80
C VAL A 816 9.59 15.54 -19.86
N ILE A 817 9.98 15.04 -18.69
CA ILE A 817 10.90 15.74 -17.77
C ILE A 817 12.32 15.23 -18.04
N GLU A 818 12.56 13.94 -17.79
CA GLU A 818 13.85 13.30 -18.09
C GLU A 818 13.68 11.79 -18.26
N VAL A 819 14.63 11.15 -18.94
CA VAL A 819 14.84 9.70 -18.86
C VAL A 819 16.01 9.45 -17.91
N CYS A 820 15.80 8.61 -16.91
CA CYS A 820 16.72 8.42 -15.81
C CYS A 820 16.83 6.95 -15.41
N GLU A 821 17.96 6.59 -14.82
CA GLU A 821 18.16 5.28 -14.21
C GLU A 821 17.85 5.36 -12.71
N THR A 822 17.02 4.46 -12.20
CA THR A 822 16.80 4.25 -10.77
C THR A 822 17.23 2.84 -10.37
N ALA A 823 17.21 2.55 -9.07
CA ALA A 823 17.42 1.20 -8.56
C ALA A 823 16.46 0.18 -9.21
N GLU A 824 15.27 0.61 -9.64
CA GLU A 824 14.28 -0.26 -10.28
C GLU A 824 14.50 -0.49 -11.77
N GLY A 825 15.23 0.40 -12.46
CA GLY A 825 15.58 0.29 -13.87
C GLY A 825 15.56 1.64 -14.60
N GLN A 826 15.48 1.61 -15.93
CA GLN A 826 15.33 2.81 -16.75
C GLN A 826 13.89 3.31 -16.69
N MET A 827 13.71 4.56 -16.31
CA MET A 827 12.43 5.22 -16.09
C MET A 827 12.32 6.48 -16.96
N VAL A 828 11.10 6.81 -17.37
CA VAL A 828 10.77 8.11 -17.97
C VAL A 828 9.91 8.87 -16.97
N LEU A 829 10.39 10.05 -16.57
CA LEU A 829 9.62 10.99 -15.78
C LEU A 829 8.83 11.91 -16.70
N THR A 830 7.55 12.06 -16.41
CA THR A 830 6.61 12.88 -17.17
C THR A 830 5.87 13.85 -16.25
N TYR A 831 5.57 15.05 -16.77
CA TYR A 831 4.59 15.94 -16.17
C TYR A 831 3.28 15.81 -16.95
N GLU A 832 2.23 15.33 -16.27
CA GLU A 832 0.98 14.96 -16.91
C GLU A 832 -0.20 14.98 -15.94
N THR A 833 -1.35 14.48 -16.38
CA THR A 833 -2.50 14.19 -15.52
C THR A 833 -2.61 12.69 -15.29
N ALA A 834 -3.24 12.29 -14.19
CA ALA A 834 -3.62 10.91 -13.94
C ALA A 834 -4.31 10.28 -15.17
N LEU A 835 -4.07 8.99 -15.40
CA LEU A 835 -4.56 8.29 -16.57
C LEU A 835 -6.09 8.12 -16.49
N PRO A 836 -6.78 7.93 -17.63
CA PRO A 836 -8.23 7.76 -17.65
C PRO A 836 -8.77 6.58 -16.83
N ASP A 837 -7.90 5.59 -16.56
CA ASP A 837 -8.21 4.37 -15.82
C ASP A 837 -7.93 4.52 -14.30
N ASP A 838 -7.35 5.64 -13.86
CA ASP A 838 -7.13 5.96 -12.45
C ASP A 838 -8.46 6.38 -11.77
N ASP A 839 -8.56 6.18 -10.45
CA ASP A 839 -9.74 6.59 -9.69
C ASP A 839 -10.02 8.09 -9.91
N ARG A 840 -11.22 8.40 -10.42
CA ARG A 840 -11.66 9.78 -10.66
C ARG A 840 -11.63 10.63 -9.40
N GLY A 841 -11.76 10.01 -8.22
CA GLY A 841 -11.65 10.67 -6.92
C GLY A 841 -10.23 11.13 -6.56
N THR A 842 -9.19 10.56 -7.18
CA THR A 842 -7.77 10.87 -6.90
C THR A 842 -7.00 11.37 -8.12
N SER A 843 -7.68 11.48 -9.28
CA SER A 843 -7.11 11.97 -10.54
C SER A 843 -6.63 13.42 -10.42
N SER A 844 -5.33 13.63 -10.59
CA SER A 844 -4.67 14.93 -10.40
C SER A 844 -3.52 15.17 -11.39
N ILE A 845 -3.06 16.42 -11.44
CA ILE A 845 -1.93 16.87 -12.25
C ILE A 845 -0.64 16.77 -11.43
N GLY A 846 0.46 16.30 -12.01
CA GLY A 846 1.75 16.26 -11.33
C GLY A 846 2.80 15.50 -12.13
N ILE A 847 3.85 15.09 -11.41
CA ILE A 847 4.88 14.22 -11.95
C ILE A 847 4.47 12.74 -11.84
N PHE A 848 4.86 11.96 -12.83
CA PHE A 848 4.65 10.52 -12.89
C PHE A 848 5.94 9.85 -13.36
N SER A 849 6.15 8.62 -12.90
CA SER A 849 7.30 7.79 -13.26
C SER A 849 6.79 6.48 -13.86
N LYS A 850 7.28 6.10 -15.03
CA LYS A 850 6.97 4.81 -15.66
C LYS A 850 8.22 4.19 -16.26
N PRO A 851 8.35 2.85 -16.27
CA PRO A 851 9.48 2.19 -16.90
C PRO A 851 9.58 2.49 -18.39
N LEU A 852 10.79 2.69 -18.91
CA LEU A 852 11.05 3.01 -20.33
C LEU A 852 10.39 2.01 -21.28
N TYR A 853 10.43 0.71 -20.96
CA TYR A 853 9.85 -0.34 -21.81
C TYR A 853 8.34 -0.14 -22.08
N TRP A 854 7.63 0.53 -21.16
CA TRP A 854 6.20 0.81 -21.29
C TRP A 854 5.90 1.78 -22.45
N PHE A 855 6.82 2.69 -22.75
CA PHE A 855 6.68 3.64 -23.86
C PHE A 855 7.13 3.05 -25.20
N LEU A 856 8.00 2.04 -25.17
CA LEU A 856 8.55 1.39 -26.36
C LEU A 856 7.64 0.28 -26.91
N THR A 857 6.70 -0.23 -26.11
CA THR A 857 5.73 -1.25 -26.55
C THR A 857 4.47 -0.64 -27.15
N ASP A 858 3.82 -1.36 -28.05
CA ASP A 858 2.48 -1.02 -28.57
C ASP A 858 1.35 -1.65 -27.74
N GLY A 859 1.69 -2.50 -26.77
CA GLY A 859 0.72 -3.38 -26.10
C GLY A 859 0.28 -4.54 -27.01
N LYS A 860 -0.73 -5.29 -26.54
CA LYS A 860 -1.39 -6.32 -27.37
C LYS A 860 -2.37 -5.66 -28.34
N GLU A 861 -2.80 -6.39 -29.37
CA GLU A 861 -3.75 -5.86 -30.37
C GLU A 861 -5.06 -5.33 -29.72
N ASP A 862 -5.60 -6.02 -28.72
CA ASP A 862 -6.79 -5.56 -27.97
C ASP A 862 -6.47 -4.47 -26.92
N GLU A 863 -5.22 -4.38 -26.47
CA GLU A 863 -4.71 -3.41 -25.48
C GLU A 863 -3.83 -2.33 -26.15
N TYR A 864 -4.13 -2.01 -27.41
CA TYR A 864 -3.30 -1.14 -28.24
C TYR A 864 -3.07 0.21 -27.55
N ASN A 865 -1.81 0.52 -27.27
CA ASN A 865 -1.37 1.69 -26.50
C ASN A 865 -0.10 2.32 -27.09
N ARG A 866 0.04 2.33 -28.42
CA ARG A 866 1.19 2.93 -29.11
C ARG A 866 1.31 4.42 -28.75
N CYS A 867 2.53 4.89 -28.49
CA CYS A 867 2.81 6.30 -28.30
C CYS A 867 3.69 6.89 -29.41
N PHE A 868 3.62 8.20 -29.59
CA PHE A 868 4.50 8.99 -30.46
C PHE A 868 5.08 10.14 -29.66
N VAL A 869 6.30 10.56 -30.00
CA VAL A 869 6.95 11.69 -29.34
C VAL A 869 7.12 12.83 -30.34
N GLY A 870 6.65 14.01 -29.96
CA GLY A 870 6.84 15.26 -30.70
C GLY A 870 7.64 16.24 -29.87
N TYR A 871 8.67 16.84 -30.47
CA TYR A 871 9.55 17.80 -29.80
C TYR A 871 9.76 19.05 -30.66
N VAL A 872 9.82 20.18 -29.98
CA VAL A 872 10.35 21.45 -30.50
C VAL A 872 11.35 22.00 -29.47
N PRO A 873 12.51 22.55 -29.86
CA PRO A 873 13.43 23.26 -28.96
C PRO A 873 12.76 24.41 -28.23
N GLU A 874 13.31 24.85 -27.10
CA GLU A 874 12.78 26.04 -26.41
C GLU A 874 12.79 27.28 -27.32
N GLY A 875 11.69 28.03 -27.31
CA GLY A 875 11.52 29.27 -28.05
C GLY A 875 11.96 30.49 -27.24
N GLN A 876 11.33 31.62 -27.50
CA GLN A 876 11.54 32.81 -26.69
C GLN A 876 10.78 32.67 -25.37
N LEU A 877 11.51 32.47 -24.27
CA LEU A 877 10.91 32.32 -22.94
C LEU A 877 10.29 33.66 -22.46
N PRO A 878 9.06 33.63 -21.91
CA PRO A 878 8.39 34.81 -21.37
C PRO A 878 8.91 35.15 -19.96
N PHE A 879 10.20 35.50 -19.85
CA PHE A 879 10.91 35.67 -18.57
C PHE A 879 10.20 36.61 -17.59
N GLU A 880 9.70 37.77 -18.05
CA GLU A 880 9.02 38.73 -17.17
C GLU A 880 7.78 38.13 -16.51
N ASN A 881 6.98 37.40 -17.29
CA ASN A 881 5.76 36.76 -16.78
C ASN A 881 6.11 35.59 -15.84
N ILE A 882 7.10 34.77 -16.20
CA ILE A 882 7.55 33.66 -15.36
C ILE A 882 8.17 34.17 -14.05
N ALA A 883 8.96 35.25 -14.08
CA ALA A 883 9.58 35.86 -12.89
C ALA A 883 8.53 36.24 -11.84
N ARG A 884 7.43 36.85 -12.30
CA ARG A 884 6.31 37.23 -11.42
C ARG A 884 5.63 36.00 -10.77
N MET A 885 5.56 34.89 -11.49
CA MET A 885 4.92 33.66 -11.02
C MET A 885 5.85 32.82 -10.13
N LEU A 886 7.15 32.85 -10.40
CA LEU A 886 8.22 32.22 -9.61
C LEU A 886 8.88 33.20 -8.61
N ASP A 887 8.10 34.16 -8.12
CA ASP A 887 8.50 35.04 -7.03
C ASP A 887 8.55 34.22 -5.72
N TRP A 888 9.75 33.82 -5.32
CA TRP A 888 9.97 32.92 -4.20
C TRP A 888 9.53 33.49 -2.84
N GLU A 889 9.57 34.81 -2.66
CA GLU A 889 9.06 35.46 -1.44
C GLU A 889 7.54 35.35 -1.36
N LYS A 890 6.85 35.53 -2.49
CA LYS A 890 5.39 35.32 -2.57
C LYS A 890 5.02 33.85 -2.45
N ILE A 891 5.81 32.93 -3.00
CA ILE A 891 5.54 31.49 -2.95
C ILE A 891 5.70 30.97 -1.52
N LEU A 892 6.85 31.21 -0.88
CA LEU A 892 7.17 30.66 0.44
C LEU A 892 6.68 31.54 1.60
N GLN A 893 6.17 32.74 1.32
CA GLN A 893 5.68 33.69 2.31
C GLN A 893 6.71 34.05 3.39
N ARG A 894 8.00 34.05 3.01
CA ARG A 894 9.12 34.46 3.85
C ARG A 894 10.18 35.17 3.01
N PRO A 895 11.00 36.05 3.62
CA PRO A 895 12.17 36.61 2.96
C PRO A 895 13.14 35.50 2.51
N ILE A 896 13.71 35.64 1.32
CA ILE A 896 14.73 34.72 0.80
C ILE A 896 16.11 35.33 0.94
N GLN A 897 17.03 34.64 1.61
CA GLN A 897 18.38 35.13 1.77
C GLN A 897 19.15 35.00 0.45
N PRO A 898 19.95 36.01 0.04
CA PRO A 898 20.71 35.96 -1.21
C PRO A 898 21.61 34.73 -1.36
N ALA A 899 22.10 34.18 -0.24
CA ALA A 899 22.93 32.99 -0.22
C ALA A 899 22.17 31.70 -0.61
N GLU A 900 20.87 31.61 -0.27
CA GLU A 900 20.03 30.42 -0.59
C GLU A 900 19.88 30.23 -2.10
N ILE A 901 19.87 31.33 -2.85
CA ILE A 901 19.58 31.38 -4.29
C ILE A 901 20.78 31.81 -5.13
N ALA A 902 21.99 31.75 -4.59
CA ALA A 902 23.18 32.23 -5.29
C ALA A 902 23.44 31.47 -6.60
N ALA A 903 23.33 30.13 -6.58
CA ALA A 903 23.46 29.30 -7.78
C ALA A 903 22.30 29.55 -8.76
N TYR A 904 21.07 29.66 -8.24
CA TYR A 904 19.88 29.98 -9.03
C TYR A 904 20.02 31.30 -9.79
N LYS A 905 20.45 32.38 -9.13
CA LYS A 905 20.68 33.70 -9.73
C LYS A 905 21.70 33.69 -10.86
N LYS A 906 22.69 32.79 -10.79
CA LYS A 906 23.71 32.67 -11.85
C LYS A 906 23.10 32.15 -13.15
N VAL A 907 22.13 31.23 -13.06
CA VAL A 907 21.47 30.62 -14.22
C VAL A 907 20.29 31.48 -14.70
N TYR A 908 19.50 32.02 -13.76
CA TYR A 908 18.29 32.78 -14.05
C TYR A 908 18.34 34.18 -13.41
N PRO A 909 19.23 35.08 -13.88
CA PRO A 909 19.37 36.41 -13.29
C PRO A 909 18.11 37.28 -13.42
N GLN A 910 17.21 36.96 -14.34
CA GLN A 910 15.97 37.69 -14.61
C GLN A 910 14.81 37.32 -13.67
N ILE A 911 14.91 36.21 -12.93
CA ILE A 911 13.80 35.69 -12.11
C ILE A 911 13.82 36.24 -10.68
N VAL A 912 14.95 36.77 -10.20
CA VAL A 912 15.08 37.14 -8.79
C VAL A 912 15.02 38.65 -8.59
N HIS A 913 13.85 39.12 -8.12
CA HIS A 913 13.66 40.41 -7.49
C HIS A 913 13.13 40.25 -6.08
#